data_AF-A0A420IQT8-F1
#
_entry.id   AF-A0A420IQT8-F1
#
_cell.length_a   1.000
_cell.length_b   1.000
_cell.length_c   1.000
_cell.angle_alpha   90.00
_cell.angle_beta   90.00
_cell.angle_gamma   90.00
#
_symmetry.space_group_name_H-M   'P 1'
#
loop_
_entity.id
_entity.type
_entity.pdbx_description
1 polymer ?
#
loop_
_entity_poly.entity_id
_entity_poly.type
_entity_poly.pdbx_seq_one_letter_code
_entity_poly.pdbx_strand_id
1 'polypeptide(L)'
;MADISIFNTRAPYHITCFGLLTGTQFFQSFVGSIIAYKTLPRPQFSQLQQKTFPVYFSLQAVLPVLLALTYPGSRSRASGLEGVLKDKRGVLVPVTITFVTSLLNLLIVGPATTSVMRERKVQETRDGKKYSDPSPQSEEMQKLNRHFGIWHSLSSFLNLAGFISTIGYGEINVNMADKSTGASLAKAVEIPINQNQQEETNKFQKAISAWRNIDLTSLIPSLDSTASEIIRYQRDSTLQRKELSQRTKEFRKLNDTSKLVEIRALLKNYQSFIDLLTNHIKSTNSAYLSVYSSLSEAPDPYPLLEASVDSLLLSEDTLPKVLSENKDLQKSVKIFTAQLEETESKLQVERSLRISSEEKIEAKVKEVEAAWAEVLEEKKDDWEAKEKFLEEKIESQERLINEIKASYEVSRRLGESEQNENGQVSLVTSAEMEMISSDLERTSTRLAEVEARNEQLRLEIVQSTSHSVSQSFALEDDPGYMRMRSENASLLRKIEASRVERDVKKRELDGKIRTLEREISLLKEERDNLKSKVQKWCDYEELKNELDILKSVEFSMGDDDDAVETLSTDQTSKVKGETLEQLLLSRNKKVTDELTVLRVSHSDLVTQIHKMKEELSKANSDLEKLQHLNSRLENDLASVHETANTYKSSISISGNHGTYYSQSSTNLPRQGETSPTSSMISGFGPKLHTSQSETMRSIDSVGAGSTILPMITAQRDRFKKRNTQLENELSEAQSTVSSLRHEIAYLQRDNMNLYEKTRFVSSYSKAVPSSSPLSPFSTGADPSTVKMVNSGSSGSSLNRYRSAYESNISPFAAFRGRESARAYKRMSLPERIIFSITRLVLATRLNRNLFTAYCAILHLLVFFSLYWLGSMESEQKRHKVGLGGAAVSSG
;
A
#
# COMPACT_ATOMS: atom_id res chain seq x y z
N MET A 1 19.75 -15.90 24.17
CA MET A 1 18.54 -16.43 24.83
C MET A 1 17.92 -15.29 25.64
N ALA A 2 16.89 -14.63 25.11
CA ALA A 2 16.16 -13.53 25.78
C ALA A 2 14.63 -13.77 25.82
N ASP A 3 14.19 -14.85 25.18
CA ASP A 3 12.90 -14.99 24.49
C ASP A 3 11.78 -15.49 25.43
N ILE A 4 12.11 -15.72 26.70
CA ILE A 4 11.22 -16.28 27.72
C ILE A 4 10.53 -15.16 28.54
N SER A 5 11.04 -13.93 28.51
CA SER A 5 10.59 -12.83 29.37
C SER A 5 9.12 -12.39 29.17
N ILE A 6 8.60 -12.46 27.95
CA ILE A 6 7.22 -12.09 27.63
C ILE A 6 6.20 -13.05 28.26
N PHE A 7 6.52 -14.36 28.36
CA PHE A 7 5.61 -15.34 28.99
C PHE A 7 5.43 -15.10 30.50
N ASN A 8 6.35 -14.38 31.16
CA ASN A 8 6.23 -13.94 32.55
C ASN A 8 5.44 -12.62 32.72
N THR A 9 5.07 -11.95 31.63
CA THR A 9 4.38 -10.64 31.67
C THR A 9 2.87 -10.83 31.55
N ARG A 10 2.08 -10.25 32.47
CA ARG A 10 0.61 -10.47 32.53
C ARG A 10 -0.18 -9.77 31.41
N ALA A 11 0.33 -8.68 30.84
CA ALA A 11 -0.34 -7.86 29.83
C ALA A 11 -0.82 -8.60 28.56
N PRO A 12 -0.01 -9.45 27.86
CA PRO A 12 -0.50 -10.20 26.69
C PRO A 12 -1.65 -11.17 27.01
N TYR A 13 -1.62 -11.82 28.18
CA TYR A 13 -2.73 -12.67 28.64
C TYR A 13 -3.98 -11.84 28.95
N HIS A 14 -3.82 -10.63 29.46
CA HIS A 14 -4.93 -9.71 29.72
C HIS A 14 -5.63 -9.26 28.42
N ILE A 15 -4.85 -8.84 27.42
CA ILE A 15 -5.37 -8.40 26.12
C ILE A 15 -6.05 -9.55 25.37
N THR A 16 -5.47 -10.76 25.38
CA THR A 16 -6.09 -11.93 24.75
C THR A 16 -7.35 -12.39 25.49
N CYS A 17 -7.38 -12.35 26.82
CA CYS A 17 -8.58 -12.64 27.61
C CYS A 17 -9.70 -11.61 27.36
N PHE A 18 -9.36 -10.32 27.24
CA PHE A 18 -10.30 -9.25 26.88
C PHE A 18 -10.86 -9.45 25.47
N GLY A 19 -9.99 -9.66 24.48
CA GLY A 19 -10.39 -9.89 23.08
C GLY A 19 -11.28 -11.13 22.93
N LEU A 20 -11.01 -12.20 23.68
CA LEU A 20 -11.85 -13.41 23.70
C LEU A 20 -13.22 -13.16 24.35
N LEU A 21 -13.28 -12.41 25.46
CA LEU A 21 -14.53 -12.04 26.12
C LEU A 21 -15.41 -11.17 25.20
N THR A 22 -14.87 -10.05 24.72
CA THR A 22 -15.60 -9.11 23.86
C THR A 22 -15.98 -9.75 22.52
N GLY A 23 -15.06 -10.51 21.92
CA GLY A 23 -15.29 -11.19 20.64
C GLY A 23 -16.36 -12.27 20.72
N THR A 24 -16.37 -13.10 21.78
CA THR A 24 -17.43 -14.10 21.97
C THR A 24 -18.77 -13.47 22.34
N GLN A 25 -18.77 -12.44 23.20
CA GLN A 25 -19.96 -11.64 23.51
C GLN A 25 -20.62 -11.08 22.24
N PHE A 26 -19.85 -10.39 21.40
CA PHE A 26 -20.34 -9.79 20.16
C PHE A 26 -20.79 -10.84 19.14
N PHE A 27 -19.91 -11.81 18.83
CA PHE A 27 -20.20 -12.80 17.78
C PHE A 27 -21.45 -13.62 18.10
N GLN A 28 -21.57 -14.18 19.31
CA GLN A 28 -22.72 -15.02 19.62
C GLN A 28 -24.04 -14.23 19.67
N SER A 29 -24.02 -13.00 20.20
CA SER A 29 -25.23 -12.18 20.36
C SER A 29 -25.75 -11.64 19.02
N PHE A 30 -24.88 -10.99 18.23
CA PHE A 30 -25.28 -10.20 17.07
C PHE A 30 -25.06 -10.91 15.72
N VAL A 31 -24.20 -11.92 15.67
CA VAL A 31 -23.84 -12.62 14.41
C VAL A 31 -24.38 -14.05 14.42
N GLY A 32 -23.82 -14.92 15.26
CA GLY A 32 -24.14 -16.34 15.34
C GLY A 32 -25.62 -16.63 15.60
N SER A 33 -26.21 -16.02 16.65
CA SER A 33 -27.62 -16.24 16.98
C SER A 33 -28.57 -15.71 15.90
N ILE A 34 -28.26 -14.57 15.28
CA ILE A 34 -29.12 -13.97 14.23
C ILE A 34 -29.04 -14.78 12.93
N ILE A 35 -27.85 -15.25 12.54
CA ILE A 35 -27.68 -16.15 11.40
C ILE A 35 -28.43 -17.46 11.66
N ALA A 36 -28.21 -18.12 12.80
CA ALA A 36 -28.87 -19.37 13.14
C ALA A 36 -30.41 -19.26 13.20
N TYR A 37 -30.95 -18.13 13.69
CA TYR A 37 -32.41 -17.89 13.70
C TYR A 37 -32.99 -17.72 12.28
N LYS A 38 -32.21 -17.16 11.35
CA LYS A 38 -32.62 -16.95 9.95
C LYS A 38 -32.42 -18.18 9.06
N THR A 39 -31.53 -19.11 9.42
CA THR A 39 -31.21 -20.29 8.60
C THR A 39 -31.82 -21.59 9.10
N LEU A 40 -32.08 -21.74 10.40
CA LEU A 40 -32.61 -22.99 10.98
C LEU A 40 -34.12 -22.88 11.29
N PRO A 41 -34.91 -23.93 11.02
CA PRO A 41 -36.27 -24.07 11.55
C PRO A 41 -36.29 -23.88 13.07
N ARG A 42 -37.30 -23.17 13.60
CA ARG A 42 -37.41 -22.82 15.03
C ARG A 42 -37.14 -23.99 16.01
N PRO A 43 -37.59 -25.24 15.78
CA PRO A 43 -37.27 -26.37 16.66
C PRO A 43 -35.78 -26.75 16.67
N GLN A 44 -35.10 -26.65 15.53
CA GLN A 44 -33.66 -26.94 15.41
C GLN A 44 -32.82 -25.81 16.00
N PHE A 45 -33.22 -24.55 15.78
CA PHE A 45 -32.64 -23.38 16.42
C PHE A 45 -32.73 -23.47 17.97
N SER A 46 -33.89 -23.85 18.49
CA SER A 46 -34.12 -24.08 19.93
C SER A 46 -33.19 -25.18 20.50
N GLN A 47 -33.06 -26.32 19.81
CA GLN A 47 -32.14 -27.39 20.21
C GLN A 47 -30.67 -26.95 20.20
N LEU A 48 -30.26 -26.15 19.22
CA LEU A 48 -28.91 -25.58 19.15
C LEU A 48 -28.68 -24.63 20.33
N GLN A 49 -29.60 -23.68 20.60
CA GLN A 49 -29.52 -22.76 21.73
C GLN A 49 -29.40 -23.49 23.08
N GLN A 50 -30.16 -24.57 23.29
CA GLN A 50 -30.11 -25.40 24.51
C GLN A 50 -28.74 -26.07 24.75
N LYS A 51 -27.90 -26.19 23.71
CA LYS A 51 -26.51 -26.69 23.84
C LYS A 51 -25.46 -25.57 23.84
N THR A 52 -25.66 -24.51 23.05
CA THR A 52 -24.71 -23.40 22.95
C THR A 52 -24.76 -22.45 24.15
N PHE A 53 -25.95 -22.13 24.68
CA PHE A 53 -26.08 -21.13 25.74
C PHE A 53 -25.42 -21.52 27.08
N PRO A 54 -25.49 -22.77 27.59
CA PRO A 54 -24.76 -23.15 28.80
C PRO A 54 -23.24 -22.94 28.67
N VAL A 55 -22.65 -23.34 27.53
CA VAL A 55 -21.22 -23.17 27.24
C VAL A 55 -20.85 -21.69 27.14
N TYR A 56 -21.68 -20.91 26.43
CA TYR A 56 -21.52 -19.47 26.26
C TYR A 56 -21.54 -18.72 27.61
N PHE A 57 -22.58 -18.93 28.42
CA PHE A 57 -22.70 -18.27 29.72
C PHE A 57 -21.64 -18.76 30.72
N SER A 58 -21.17 -20.03 30.64
CA SER A 58 -20.03 -20.47 31.45
C SER A 58 -18.73 -19.77 31.05
N LEU A 59 -18.48 -19.57 29.75
CA LEU A 59 -17.30 -18.86 29.25
C LEU A 59 -17.35 -17.39 29.67
N GLN A 60 -18.51 -16.75 29.57
CA GLN A 60 -18.73 -15.39 30.07
C GLN A 60 -18.62 -15.24 31.58
N ALA A 61 -18.88 -16.29 32.38
CA ALA A 61 -18.68 -16.24 33.83
C ALA A 61 -17.19 -16.41 34.21
N VAL A 62 -16.43 -17.20 33.45
CA VAL A 62 -15.01 -17.48 33.73
C VAL A 62 -14.08 -16.38 33.22
N LEU A 63 -14.31 -15.84 32.01
CA LEU A 63 -13.40 -14.86 31.40
C LEU A 63 -13.25 -13.54 32.19
N PRO A 64 -14.28 -12.94 32.82
CA PRO A 64 -14.10 -11.77 33.68
C PRO A 64 -13.22 -12.04 34.91
N VAL A 65 -13.24 -13.25 35.45
CA VAL A 65 -12.36 -13.64 36.57
C VAL A 65 -10.91 -13.75 36.10
N LEU A 66 -10.67 -14.36 34.93
CA LEU A 66 -9.35 -14.40 34.29
C LEU A 66 -8.86 -12.99 33.90
N LEU A 67 -9.76 -12.11 33.47
CA LEU A 67 -9.48 -10.70 33.17
C LEU A 67 -9.02 -9.94 34.42
N ALA A 68 -9.66 -10.16 35.58
CA ALA A 68 -9.23 -9.61 36.86
C ALA A 68 -7.86 -10.15 37.31
N LEU A 69 -7.63 -11.47 37.18
CA LEU A 69 -6.36 -12.11 37.56
C LEU A 69 -5.17 -11.65 36.70
N THR A 70 -5.41 -11.37 35.42
CA THR A 70 -4.37 -10.94 34.45
C THR A 70 -4.09 -9.43 34.46
N TYR A 71 -4.87 -8.62 35.19
CA TYR A 71 -4.78 -7.15 35.13
C TYR A 71 -3.35 -6.62 35.36
N PRO A 72 -2.74 -5.88 34.41
CA PRO A 72 -1.31 -5.53 34.47
C PRO A 72 -0.96 -4.41 35.48
N GLY A 73 -1.94 -3.62 35.94
CA GLY A 73 -1.73 -2.57 36.95
C GLY A 73 -1.39 -1.19 36.37
N SER A 74 -2.38 -0.31 36.20
CA SER A 74 -2.16 1.03 35.61
C SER A 74 -1.66 2.10 36.60
N ARG A 75 -2.13 2.10 37.86
CA ARG A 75 -1.98 3.25 38.79
C ARG A 75 -1.16 3.05 40.06
N SER A 76 -1.01 1.82 40.57
CA SER A 76 -0.53 1.59 41.95
C SER A 76 0.76 0.76 42.06
N ARG A 77 1.43 0.41 40.95
CA ARG A 77 2.40 -0.72 40.83
C ARG A 77 1.84 -2.12 41.18
N ALA A 78 0.78 -2.21 41.99
CA ALA A 78 0.01 -3.43 42.23
C ALA A 78 -0.66 -3.95 40.95
N SER A 79 -0.59 -5.27 40.73
CA SER A 79 -1.13 -5.96 39.55
C SER A 79 -1.87 -7.25 39.95
N GLY A 80 -2.73 -7.76 39.07
CA GLY A 80 -3.74 -8.77 39.40
C GLY A 80 -4.80 -8.21 40.35
N LEU A 81 -5.35 -9.09 41.20
CA LEU A 81 -6.49 -8.78 42.09
C LEU A 81 -6.26 -7.55 43.00
N GLU A 82 -5.04 -7.32 43.48
CA GLU A 82 -4.73 -6.15 44.31
C GLU A 82 -4.85 -4.83 43.51
N GLY A 83 -4.45 -4.85 42.23
CA GLY A 83 -4.64 -3.73 41.31
C GLY A 83 -6.12 -3.49 40.97
N VAL A 84 -6.89 -4.58 40.77
CA VAL A 84 -8.35 -4.55 40.53
C VAL A 84 -9.09 -3.91 41.70
N LEU A 85 -8.78 -4.33 42.94
CA LEU A 85 -9.42 -3.80 44.15
C LEU A 85 -9.09 -2.32 44.43
N LYS A 86 -7.96 -1.84 43.91
CA LYS A 86 -7.55 -0.43 44.02
C LYS A 86 -8.20 0.46 42.96
N ASP A 87 -8.27 0.06 41.68
CA ASP A 87 -9.04 0.82 40.68
C ASP A 87 -10.52 0.41 40.65
N LYS A 88 -11.23 0.86 41.70
CA LYS A 88 -12.64 0.53 41.92
C LYS A 88 -13.56 0.97 40.79
N ARG A 89 -13.28 2.12 40.15
CA ARG A 89 -14.17 2.70 39.12
C ARG A 89 -13.83 2.25 37.70
N GLY A 90 -12.55 2.09 37.37
CA GLY A 90 -12.14 1.69 36.02
C GLY A 90 -12.10 0.18 35.78
N VAL A 91 -11.88 -0.62 36.84
CA VAL A 91 -11.62 -2.06 36.70
C VAL A 91 -12.63 -2.90 37.48
N LEU A 92 -12.79 -2.66 38.79
CA LEU A 92 -13.66 -3.50 39.63
C LEU A 92 -15.13 -3.43 39.21
N VAL A 93 -15.71 -2.24 39.07
CA VAL A 93 -17.13 -2.08 38.72
C VAL A 93 -17.48 -2.72 37.37
N PRO A 94 -16.79 -2.45 36.25
CA PRO A 94 -17.13 -3.08 34.97
C PRO A 94 -17.00 -4.62 34.99
N VAL A 95 -15.92 -5.14 35.58
CA VAL A 95 -15.65 -6.60 35.61
C VAL A 95 -16.65 -7.33 36.51
N THR A 96 -17.02 -6.74 37.66
CA THR A 96 -18.04 -7.32 38.56
C THR A 96 -19.44 -7.28 37.96
N ILE A 97 -19.82 -6.21 37.25
CA ILE A 97 -21.10 -6.16 36.52
C ILE A 97 -21.17 -7.29 35.48
N THR A 98 -20.17 -7.41 34.60
CA THR A 98 -20.15 -8.45 33.56
C THR A 98 -20.21 -9.86 34.18
N PHE A 99 -19.41 -10.11 35.23
CA PHE A 99 -19.44 -11.37 35.98
C PHE A 99 -20.83 -11.70 36.55
N VAL A 100 -21.44 -10.76 37.29
CA VAL A 100 -22.75 -10.97 37.93
C VAL A 100 -23.86 -11.17 36.89
N THR A 101 -23.89 -10.37 35.82
CA THR A 101 -24.91 -10.54 34.76
C THR A 101 -24.82 -11.90 34.07
N SER A 102 -23.61 -12.40 33.82
CA SER A 102 -23.41 -13.70 33.17
C SER A 102 -23.64 -14.87 34.13
N LEU A 103 -23.33 -14.72 35.42
CA LEU A 103 -23.62 -15.72 36.46
C LEU A 103 -25.13 -15.86 36.70
N LEU A 104 -25.88 -14.76 36.76
CA LEU A 104 -27.35 -14.78 36.86
C LEU A 104 -27.99 -15.42 35.62
N ASN A 105 -27.44 -15.16 34.43
CA ASN A 105 -27.85 -15.83 33.20
C ASN A 105 -27.58 -17.35 33.22
N LEU A 106 -26.41 -17.77 33.71
CA LEU A 106 -26.01 -19.17 33.80
C LEU A 106 -26.84 -19.98 34.81
N LEU A 107 -27.05 -19.44 36.01
CA LEU A 107 -27.60 -20.19 37.15
C LEU A 107 -29.12 -20.07 37.32
N ILE A 108 -29.73 -18.94 36.92
CA ILE A 108 -31.15 -18.66 37.18
C ILE A 108 -31.93 -18.54 35.87
N VAL A 109 -31.58 -17.56 35.05
CA VAL A 109 -32.42 -17.16 33.91
C VAL A 109 -32.38 -18.17 32.76
N GLY A 110 -31.21 -18.74 32.44
CA GLY A 110 -31.07 -19.79 31.43
C GLY A 110 -31.85 -21.08 31.78
N PRO A 111 -31.68 -21.65 32.99
CA PRO A 111 -32.47 -22.78 33.45
C PRO A 111 -33.98 -22.51 33.46
N ALA A 112 -34.42 -21.35 33.98
CA ALA A 112 -35.83 -20.95 33.96
C ALA A 112 -36.40 -20.88 32.53
N THR A 113 -35.72 -20.16 31.63
CA THR A 113 -36.09 -20.06 30.21
C THR A 113 -36.21 -21.45 29.56
N THR A 114 -35.29 -22.37 29.90
CA THR A 114 -35.28 -23.73 29.37
C THR A 114 -36.45 -24.57 29.92
N SER A 115 -36.90 -24.32 31.14
CA SER A 115 -38.10 -24.99 31.67
C SER A 115 -39.37 -24.54 30.93
N VAL A 116 -39.56 -23.23 30.76
CA VAL A 116 -40.71 -22.67 30.00
C VAL A 116 -40.67 -23.05 28.52
N MET A 117 -39.50 -23.34 27.94
CA MET A 117 -39.38 -23.99 26.62
C MET A 117 -39.84 -25.45 26.64
N ARG A 118 -39.52 -26.22 27.69
CA ARG A 118 -39.95 -27.62 27.84
C ARG A 118 -41.47 -27.71 28.05
N GLU A 119 -42.00 -26.87 28.92
CA GLU A 119 -43.43 -26.81 29.26
C GLU A 119 -44.27 -26.42 28.04
N ARG A 120 -43.83 -25.43 27.23
CA ARG A 120 -44.52 -25.13 25.95
C ARG A 120 -44.50 -26.30 25.00
N LYS A 121 -43.38 -27.04 24.88
CA LYS A 121 -43.33 -28.23 24.02
C LYS A 121 -44.32 -29.32 24.49
N VAL A 122 -44.56 -29.46 25.79
CA VAL A 122 -45.60 -30.36 26.34
C VAL A 122 -47.00 -29.82 26.02
N GLN A 123 -47.21 -28.51 26.16
CA GLN A 123 -48.46 -27.84 25.81
C GLN A 123 -48.78 -27.96 24.30
N GLU A 124 -47.78 -27.84 23.42
CA GLU A 124 -47.91 -28.07 21.96
C GLU A 124 -48.41 -29.50 21.66
N THR A 125 -47.91 -30.50 22.39
CA THR A 125 -48.38 -31.89 22.25
C THR A 125 -49.75 -32.14 22.88
N ARG A 126 -50.25 -31.25 23.76
CA ARG A 126 -51.58 -31.34 24.37
C ARG A 126 -52.65 -30.61 23.54
N ASP A 127 -52.30 -29.44 22.99
CA ASP A 127 -53.21 -28.58 22.21
C ASP A 127 -53.22 -28.92 20.70
N GLY A 128 -52.27 -29.73 20.22
CA GLY A 128 -52.14 -30.11 18.80
C GLY A 128 -51.71 -28.97 17.85
N LYS A 129 -51.46 -27.77 18.38
CA LYS A 129 -51.06 -26.56 17.66
C LYS A 129 -49.69 -26.07 18.15
N LYS A 130 -48.90 -25.41 17.29
CA LYS A 130 -47.58 -24.90 17.71
C LYS A 130 -47.74 -23.56 18.40
N TYR A 131 -46.84 -23.29 19.35
CA TYR A 131 -46.72 -21.99 20.03
C TYR A 131 -46.49 -20.79 19.10
N SER A 132 -46.13 -21.03 17.84
CA SER A 132 -45.86 -20.04 16.79
C SER A 132 -47.04 -19.72 15.87
N ASP A 133 -48.13 -20.47 15.94
CA ASP A 133 -49.21 -20.39 14.96
C ASP A 133 -50.18 -19.24 15.32
N PRO A 134 -50.76 -18.51 14.35
CA PRO A 134 -51.63 -17.36 14.62
C PRO A 134 -52.94 -17.74 15.32
N SER A 135 -53.57 -16.74 15.96
CA SER A 135 -54.69 -16.87 16.89
C SER A 135 -55.92 -17.62 16.35
N PRO A 136 -56.74 -18.23 17.24
CA PRO A 136 -56.61 -18.29 18.70
C PRO A 136 -55.76 -19.46 19.22
N GLN A 137 -54.88 -19.16 20.18
CA GLN A 137 -54.13 -20.14 20.99
C GLN A 137 -54.82 -20.37 22.35
N SER A 138 -54.61 -21.55 22.95
CA SER A 138 -55.09 -21.89 24.30
C SER A 138 -54.63 -20.87 25.36
N GLU A 139 -55.45 -20.60 26.37
CA GLU A 139 -55.14 -19.63 27.43
C GLU A 139 -53.86 -20.00 28.20
N GLU A 140 -53.63 -21.29 28.44
CA GLU A 140 -52.38 -21.80 29.03
C GLU A 140 -51.17 -21.53 28.12
N MET A 141 -51.29 -21.77 26.80
CA MET A 141 -50.24 -21.46 25.82
C MET A 141 -49.92 -19.96 25.79
N GLN A 142 -50.94 -19.08 25.89
CA GLN A 142 -50.75 -17.63 25.95
C GLN A 142 -50.01 -17.19 27.22
N LYS A 143 -50.42 -17.69 28.40
CA LYS A 143 -49.74 -17.44 29.68
C LYS A 143 -48.27 -17.87 29.61
N LEU A 144 -48.00 -19.02 29.03
CA LEU A 144 -46.67 -19.63 28.96
C LEU A 144 -45.77 -18.95 27.90
N ASN A 145 -46.34 -18.49 26.78
CA ASN A 145 -45.64 -17.63 25.82
C ASN A 145 -45.29 -16.26 26.42
N ARG A 146 -46.19 -15.64 27.21
CA ARG A 146 -45.90 -14.42 27.98
C ARG A 146 -44.78 -14.64 28.99
N HIS A 147 -44.81 -15.76 29.73
CA HIS A 147 -43.79 -16.09 30.71
C HIS A 147 -42.41 -16.32 30.06
N PHE A 148 -42.36 -16.98 28.88
CA PHE A 148 -41.13 -17.07 28.10
C PHE A 148 -40.62 -15.71 27.62
N GLY A 149 -41.52 -14.83 27.16
CA GLY A 149 -41.16 -13.46 26.76
C GLY A 149 -40.43 -12.69 27.86
N ILE A 150 -40.90 -12.80 29.10
CA ILE A 150 -40.27 -12.23 30.30
C ILE A 150 -38.87 -12.81 30.53
N TRP A 151 -38.72 -14.14 30.62
CA TRP A 151 -37.41 -14.75 30.90
C TRP A 151 -36.39 -14.55 29.76
N HIS A 152 -36.84 -14.61 28.50
CA HIS A 152 -35.99 -14.41 27.33
C HIS A 152 -35.53 -12.95 27.17
N SER A 153 -36.41 -11.98 27.41
CA SER A 153 -36.04 -10.55 27.41
C SER A 153 -35.10 -10.21 28.56
N LEU A 154 -35.37 -10.72 29.78
CA LEU A 154 -34.46 -10.57 30.93
C LEU A 154 -33.08 -11.16 30.64
N SER A 155 -32.99 -12.34 30.02
CA SER A 155 -31.71 -12.94 29.64
C SER A 155 -30.93 -12.08 28.66
N SER A 156 -31.63 -11.55 27.65
CA SER A 156 -31.08 -10.69 26.62
C SER A 156 -30.61 -9.35 27.19
N PHE A 157 -31.36 -8.77 28.13
CA PHE A 157 -31.01 -7.55 28.85
C PHE A 157 -29.77 -7.72 29.72
N LEU A 158 -29.69 -8.80 30.52
CA LEU A 158 -28.50 -9.11 31.32
C LEU A 158 -27.26 -9.29 30.44
N ASN A 159 -27.39 -9.99 29.31
CA ASN A 159 -26.28 -10.19 28.37
C ASN A 159 -25.83 -8.87 27.71
N LEU A 160 -26.78 -8.00 27.34
CA LEU A 160 -26.51 -6.68 26.77
C LEU A 160 -25.82 -5.75 27.79
N ALA A 161 -26.30 -5.72 29.04
CA ALA A 161 -25.69 -4.95 30.12
C ALA A 161 -24.24 -5.43 30.40
N GLY A 162 -24.02 -6.75 30.43
CA GLY A 162 -22.69 -7.34 30.56
C GLY A 162 -21.76 -7.00 29.40
N PHE A 163 -22.26 -6.89 28.17
CA PHE A 163 -21.49 -6.49 26.98
C PHE A 163 -21.15 -4.99 26.96
N ILE A 164 -22.11 -4.11 27.28
CA ILE A 164 -21.87 -2.66 27.43
C ILE A 164 -20.82 -2.40 28.52
N SER A 165 -20.89 -3.14 29.63
CA SER A 165 -19.89 -3.10 30.70
C SER A 165 -18.49 -3.52 30.20
N THR A 166 -18.38 -4.57 29.38
CA THR A 166 -17.11 -4.95 28.74
C THR A 166 -16.57 -3.87 27.79
N ILE A 167 -17.43 -3.19 27.01
CA ILE A 167 -17.00 -2.08 26.13
C ILE A 167 -16.47 -0.92 26.96
N GLY A 168 -17.21 -0.48 27.99
CA GLY A 168 -16.79 0.59 28.89
C GLY A 168 -15.48 0.29 29.61
N TYR A 169 -15.24 -0.98 29.98
CA TYR A 169 -13.94 -1.42 30.49
C TYR A 169 -12.81 -1.18 29.47
N GLY A 170 -13.04 -1.50 28.19
CA GLY A 170 -12.10 -1.24 27.10
C GLY A 170 -11.81 0.25 26.95
N GLU A 171 -12.86 1.08 26.79
CA GLU A 171 -12.74 2.53 26.63
C GLU A 171 -12.01 3.19 27.80
N ILE A 172 -12.28 2.79 29.04
CA ILE A 172 -11.61 3.36 30.22
C ILE A 172 -10.12 3.02 30.23
N ASN A 173 -9.73 1.79 29.87
CA ASN A 173 -8.32 1.42 29.80
C ASN A 173 -7.59 2.12 28.63
N VAL A 174 -8.23 2.27 27.47
CA VAL A 174 -7.68 3.03 26.33
C VAL A 174 -7.51 4.52 26.71
N ASN A 175 -8.53 5.16 27.29
CA ASN A 175 -8.44 6.55 27.75
C ASN A 175 -7.40 6.76 28.88
N MET A 176 -7.06 5.74 29.66
CA MET A 176 -5.92 5.81 30.59
C MET A 176 -4.57 5.61 29.89
N ALA A 177 -4.50 4.72 28.89
CA ALA A 177 -3.32 4.59 28.04
C ALA A 177 -3.03 5.92 27.33
N ASP A 178 -4.01 6.52 26.65
CA ASP A 178 -3.88 7.80 25.92
C ASP A 178 -3.51 8.99 26.82
N LYS A 179 -3.90 8.98 28.09
CA LYS A 179 -3.44 10.00 29.06
C LYS A 179 -2.00 9.76 29.53
N SER A 180 -1.54 8.51 29.57
CA SER A 180 -0.14 8.18 29.88
C SER A 180 0.80 8.40 28.69
N THR A 181 0.39 7.99 27.49
CA THR A 181 1.13 8.25 26.24
C THR A 181 1.09 9.72 25.90
N GLY A 182 -0.06 10.40 26.03
CA GLY A 182 -0.20 11.85 25.88
C GLY A 182 0.70 12.66 26.81
N ALA A 183 0.83 12.26 28.08
CA ALA A 183 1.79 12.86 29.01
C ALA A 183 3.26 12.60 28.63
N SER A 184 3.55 11.49 27.93
CA SER A 184 4.88 11.23 27.38
C SER A 184 5.14 11.96 26.04
N LEU A 185 4.11 12.13 25.21
CA LEU A 185 4.13 12.87 23.94
C LEU A 185 4.27 14.37 24.16
N ALA A 186 3.59 14.93 25.17
CA ALA A 186 3.84 16.30 25.64
C ALA A 186 5.30 16.52 26.14
N LYS A 187 6.06 15.43 26.35
CA LYS A 187 7.50 15.43 26.66
C LYS A 187 8.38 14.82 25.55
N ALA A 188 7.81 14.61 24.36
CA ALA A 188 8.47 14.11 23.15
C ALA A 188 8.05 14.89 21.88
N VAL A 189 7.48 16.08 22.08
CA VAL A 189 7.22 17.11 21.05
C VAL A 189 8.36 18.13 20.97
N GLU A 190 9.44 17.93 21.75
CA GLU A 190 10.77 18.32 21.26
C GLU A 190 11.11 17.41 20.07
N ILE A 191 11.46 18.04 18.95
CA ILE A 191 11.54 17.44 17.61
C ILE A 191 12.47 16.21 17.62
N PRO A 192 12.12 15.10 16.91
CA PRO A 192 13.02 13.97 16.69
C PRO A 192 14.17 14.35 15.73
N ILE A 193 15.15 15.08 16.27
CA ILE A 193 16.48 15.27 15.68
C ILE A 193 17.08 13.88 15.43
N ASN A 194 17.69 13.66 14.25
CA ASN A 194 18.28 12.36 13.89
C ASN A 194 19.22 11.85 15.00
N GLN A 195 19.26 10.54 15.24
CA GLN A 195 20.19 10.00 16.24
C GLN A 195 21.66 10.30 15.87
N ASN A 196 21.99 10.32 14.58
CA ASN A 196 23.29 10.82 14.08
C ASN A 196 23.50 12.31 14.43
N GLN A 197 22.49 13.17 14.24
CA GLN A 197 22.57 14.59 14.61
C GLN A 197 22.62 14.80 16.15
N GLN A 198 22.06 13.90 16.96
CA GLN A 198 22.25 13.90 18.40
C GLN A 198 23.67 13.49 18.78
N GLU A 199 24.27 12.49 18.11
CA GLU A 199 25.70 12.20 18.31
C GLU A 199 26.61 13.34 17.82
N GLU A 200 26.32 13.94 16.68
CA GLU A 200 27.08 15.07 16.13
C GLU A 200 26.95 16.30 17.01
N THR A 201 25.75 16.68 17.45
CA THR A 201 25.59 17.80 18.41
C THR A 201 26.27 17.53 19.74
N ASN A 202 26.35 16.27 20.21
CA ASN A 202 27.20 15.91 21.36
C ASN A 202 28.70 16.02 21.04
N LYS A 203 29.16 15.66 19.84
CA LYS A 203 30.56 15.87 19.38
C LYS A 203 30.89 17.37 19.28
N PHE A 204 30.00 18.19 18.72
CA PHE A 204 30.09 19.65 18.70
C PHE A 204 30.13 20.25 20.10
N GLN A 205 29.21 19.88 21.01
CA GLN A 205 29.21 20.38 22.39
C GLN A 205 30.49 19.99 23.13
N LYS A 206 30.97 18.75 22.96
CA LYS A 206 32.25 18.30 23.53
C LYS A 206 33.42 19.12 22.99
N ALA A 207 33.50 19.33 21.67
CA ALA A 207 34.54 20.13 21.05
C ALA A 207 34.51 21.60 21.50
N ILE A 208 33.33 22.23 21.52
CA ILE A 208 33.13 23.59 22.03
C ILE A 208 33.55 23.67 23.51
N SER A 209 33.27 22.65 24.32
CA SER A 209 33.72 22.61 25.72
C SER A 209 35.25 22.50 25.84
N ALA A 210 35.91 21.69 25.00
CA ALA A 210 37.38 21.59 24.98
C ALA A 210 38.03 22.91 24.55
N TRP A 211 37.62 23.48 23.42
CA TRP A 211 38.14 24.76 22.94
C TRP A 211 37.83 25.94 23.87
N ARG A 212 36.72 25.90 24.62
CA ARG A 212 36.42 26.87 25.69
C ARG A 212 37.29 26.68 26.93
N ASN A 213 37.66 25.45 27.28
CA ASN A 213 38.53 25.15 28.42
C ASN A 213 40.00 25.49 28.15
N ILE A 214 40.44 25.47 26.88
CA ILE A 214 41.77 25.91 26.44
C ILE A 214 41.93 27.42 26.58
N ASP A 215 40.83 28.18 26.47
CA ASP A 215 40.74 29.64 26.52
C ASP A 215 41.99 30.38 25.97
N LEU A 216 42.10 30.41 24.63
CA LEU A 216 43.19 31.08 23.93
C LEU A 216 43.40 32.54 24.38
N THR A 217 42.35 33.20 24.90
CA THR A 217 42.39 34.60 25.37
C THR A 217 43.22 34.76 26.65
N SER A 218 43.24 33.76 27.55
CA SER A 218 44.12 33.75 28.73
C SER A 218 45.41 32.95 28.51
N LEU A 219 45.37 31.92 27.65
CA LEU A 219 46.54 31.12 27.32
C LEU A 219 47.63 31.93 26.62
N ILE A 220 47.29 32.77 25.64
CA ILE A 220 48.27 33.59 24.89
C ILE A 220 49.07 34.53 25.82
N PRO A 221 48.45 35.38 26.68
CA PRO A 221 49.18 36.18 27.66
C PRO A 221 50.06 35.37 28.62
N SER A 222 49.63 34.15 29.00
CA SER A 222 50.44 33.26 29.85
C SER A 222 51.68 32.76 29.10
N LEU A 223 51.53 32.41 27.82
CA LEU A 223 52.63 31.96 26.96
C LEU A 223 53.62 33.11 26.68
N ASP A 224 53.12 34.31 26.36
CA ASP A 224 53.93 35.53 26.19
C ASP A 224 54.75 35.85 27.45
N SER A 225 54.15 35.68 28.63
CA SER A 225 54.86 35.82 29.91
C SER A 225 56.03 34.82 30.01
N THR A 226 55.78 33.52 29.77
CA THR A 226 56.85 32.51 29.79
C THR A 226 57.91 32.72 28.70
N ALA A 227 57.53 33.20 27.52
CA ALA A 227 58.46 33.56 26.44
C ALA A 227 59.35 34.74 26.85
N SER A 228 58.78 35.75 27.52
CA SER A 228 59.54 36.88 28.06
C SER A 228 60.53 36.43 29.15
N GLU A 229 60.16 35.46 29.97
CA GLU A 229 61.07 34.84 30.95
C GLU A 229 62.19 34.06 30.26
N ILE A 230 61.88 33.20 29.29
CA ILE A 230 62.88 32.44 28.53
C ILE A 230 63.91 33.37 27.88
N ILE A 231 63.46 34.47 27.28
CA ILE A 231 64.34 35.50 26.70
C ILE A 231 65.19 36.21 27.78
N ARG A 232 64.64 36.45 28.98
CA ARG A 232 65.39 37.00 30.12
C ARG A 232 66.47 36.01 30.60
N TYR A 233 66.10 34.76 30.87
CA TYR A 233 67.01 33.69 31.27
C TYR A 233 68.07 33.40 30.21
N GLN A 234 67.78 33.53 28.92
CA GLN A 234 68.77 33.40 27.84
C GLN A 234 69.85 34.49 27.95
N ARG A 235 69.47 35.76 28.20
CA ARG A 235 70.44 36.84 28.44
C ARG A 235 71.22 36.58 29.73
N ASP A 236 70.53 36.34 30.84
CA ASP A 236 71.14 36.14 32.17
C ASP A 236 72.11 34.95 32.17
N SER A 237 71.78 33.85 31.49
CA SER A 237 72.66 32.69 31.32
C SER A 237 73.96 33.03 30.57
N THR A 238 73.92 33.92 29.56
CA THR A 238 75.15 34.37 28.89
C THR A 238 76.01 35.28 29.77
N LEU A 239 75.39 36.14 30.58
CA LEU A 239 76.07 37.02 31.53
C LEU A 239 76.71 36.21 32.67
N GLN A 240 75.93 35.36 33.34
CA GLN A 240 76.42 34.49 34.41
C GLN A 240 77.51 33.53 33.92
N ARG A 241 77.40 32.98 32.69
CA ARG A 241 78.48 32.17 32.09
C ARG A 241 79.76 33.00 31.87
N LYS A 242 79.63 34.26 31.45
CA LYS A 242 80.78 35.18 31.30
C LYS A 242 81.42 35.48 32.65
N GLU A 243 80.64 35.85 33.66
CA GLU A 243 81.09 36.11 35.04
C GLU A 243 81.75 34.88 35.67
N LEU A 244 81.15 33.70 35.53
CA LEU A 244 81.70 32.43 36.00
C LEU A 244 83.04 32.11 35.33
N SER A 245 83.16 32.37 34.02
CA SER A 245 84.45 32.24 33.30
C SER A 245 85.51 33.24 33.77
N GLN A 246 85.09 34.45 34.19
CA GLN A 246 85.97 35.47 34.73
C GLN A 246 86.43 35.12 36.15
N ARG A 247 85.50 34.78 37.06
CA ARG A 247 85.79 34.26 38.41
C ARG A 247 86.75 33.06 38.36
N THR A 248 86.60 32.18 37.38
CA THR A 248 87.50 31.01 37.18
C THR A 248 88.89 31.41 36.66
N LYS A 249 89.00 32.48 35.85
CA LYS A 249 90.29 33.05 35.42
C LYS A 249 90.97 33.83 36.54
N GLU A 250 90.21 34.49 37.39
CA GLU A 250 90.68 35.21 38.58
C GLU A 250 91.20 34.21 39.62
N PHE A 251 90.39 33.21 39.99
CA PHE A 251 90.77 32.10 40.88
C PHE A 251 92.11 31.44 40.51
N ARG A 252 92.36 31.24 39.21
CA ARG A 252 93.61 30.65 38.71
C ARG A 252 94.87 31.49 39.03
N LYS A 253 94.73 32.81 39.23
CA LYS A 253 95.83 33.75 39.48
C LYS A 253 96.19 33.92 40.96
N LEU A 254 95.39 33.41 41.90
CA LEU A 254 95.65 33.57 43.34
C LEU A 254 96.78 32.67 43.86
N ASN A 255 97.34 33.02 45.00
CA ASN A 255 98.29 32.20 45.75
C ASN A 255 97.56 31.00 46.39
N ASP A 256 98.24 29.87 46.60
CA ASP A 256 97.57 28.60 46.95
C ASP A 256 96.87 28.60 48.31
N THR A 257 97.34 29.38 49.28
CA THR A 257 96.65 29.63 50.55
C THR A 257 95.31 30.35 50.34
N SER A 258 95.26 31.34 49.44
CA SER A 258 94.04 32.06 49.06
C SER A 258 93.09 31.19 48.23
N LYS A 259 93.62 30.34 47.33
CA LYS A 259 92.82 29.38 46.55
C LYS A 259 91.99 28.46 47.45
N LEU A 260 92.54 27.98 48.57
CA LEU A 260 91.81 27.14 49.52
C LEU A 260 90.60 27.83 50.18
N VAL A 261 90.62 29.16 50.29
CA VAL A 261 89.48 29.95 50.78
C VAL A 261 88.45 30.18 49.68
N GLU A 262 88.90 30.61 48.49
CA GLU A 262 88.00 30.99 47.40
C GLU A 262 87.36 29.81 46.66
N ILE A 263 87.94 28.61 46.70
CA ILE A 263 87.41 27.45 45.96
C ILE A 263 85.97 27.12 46.37
N ARG A 264 85.60 27.34 47.64
CA ARG A 264 84.24 27.17 48.16
C ARG A 264 83.27 28.22 47.59
N ALA A 265 83.72 29.45 47.38
CA ALA A 265 82.93 30.50 46.74
C ALA A 265 82.77 30.23 45.24
N LEU A 266 83.84 29.78 44.56
CA LEU A 266 83.78 29.41 43.15
C LEU A 266 82.83 28.23 42.91
N LEU A 267 82.93 27.16 43.70
CA LEU A 267 82.01 26.02 43.66
C LEU A 267 80.55 26.44 43.91
N LYS A 268 80.30 27.37 44.85
CA LYS A 268 78.95 27.90 45.09
C LYS A 268 78.39 28.67 43.87
N ASN A 269 79.23 29.43 43.16
CA ASN A 269 78.83 30.11 41.91
C ASN A 269 78.50 29.11 40.78
N TYR A 270 79.31 28.05 40.65
CA TYR A 270 79.04 26.96 39.70
C TYR A 270 77.72 26.23 40.05
N GLN A 271 77.50 25.92 41.33
CA GLN A 271 76.27 25.31 41.81
C GLN A 271 75.06 26.21 41.51
N SER A 272 75.09 27.50 41.85
CA SER A 272 73.96 28.40 41.59
C SER A 272 73.65 28.54 40.09
N PHE A 273 74.65 28.49 39.21
CA PHE A 273 74.43 28.49 37.76
C PHE A 273 73.76 27.20 37.28
N ILE A 274 74.16 26.04 37.81
CA ILE A 274 73.55 24.74 37.52
C ILE A 274 72.11 24.68 38.05
N ASP A 275 71.86 25.17 39.27
CA ASP A 275 70.53 25.21 39.89
C ASP A 275 69.58 26.13 39.10
N LEU A 276 70.03 27.33 38.70
CA LEU A 276 69.26 28.24 37.86
C LEU A 276 68.96 27.65 36.48
N LEU A 277 69.94 27.04 35.82
CA LEU A 277 69.76 26.38 34.53
C LEU A 277 68.77 25.21 34.63
N THR A 278 68.88 24.40 35.69
CA THR A 278 68.00 23.26 35.95
C THR A 278 66.57 23.70 36.24
N ASN A 279 66.39 24.76 37.03
CA ASN A 279 65.07 25.29 37.36
C ASN A 279 64.41 25.99 36.16
N HIS A 280 65.19 26.68 35.32
CA HIS A 280 64.69 27.20 34.04
C HIS A 280 64.19 26.07 33.14
N ILE A 281 65.02 25.04 32.89
CA ILE A 281 64.63 23.90 32.03
C ILE A 281 63.37 23.19 32.57
N LYS A 282 63.25 23.01 33.89
CA LYS A 282 62.03 22.48 34.52
C LYS A 282 60.81 23.36 34.27
N SER A 283 60.95 24.69 34.41
CA SER A 283 59.87 25.64 34.14
C SER A 283 59.43 25.62 32.67
N THR A 284 60.38 25.72 31.73
CA THR A 284 60.11 25.66 30.28
C THR A 284 59.44 24.36 29.88
N ASN A 285 59.92 23.22 30.38
CA ASN A 285 59.32 21.92 30.09
C ASN A 285 57.92 21.78 30.71
N SER A 286 57.69 22.31 31.92
CA SER A 286 56.37 22.30 32.56
C SER A 286 55.36 23.16 31.80
N ALA A 287 55.76 24.35 31.34
CA ALA A 287 54.92 25.22 30.52
C ALA A 287 54.60 24.57 29.16
N TYR A 288 55.62 24.04 28.48
CA TYR A 288 55.46 23.34 27.20
C TYR A 288 54.51 22.13 27.33
N LEU A 289 54.69 21.29 28.34
CA LEU A 289 53.82 20.12 28.55
C LEU A 289 52.38 20.51 28.90
N SER A 290 52.16 21.61 29.64
CA SER A 290 50.81 22.12 29.94
C SER A 290 50.08 22.63 28.69
N VAL A 291 50.78 23.35 27.80
CA VAL A 291 50.23 23.78 26.51
C VAL A 291 49.97 22.57 25.61
N TYR A 292 50.94 21.65 25.54
CA TYR A 292 50.82 20.46 24.71
C TYR A 292 49.68 19.53 25.15
N SER A 293 49.51 19.26 26.46
CA SER A 293 48.40 18.44 26.94
C SER A 293 47.06 19.05 26.57
N SER A 294 46.88 20.34 26.85
CA SER A 294 45.64 21.08 26.57
C SER A 294 45.29 21.12 25.08
N LEU A 295 46.29 21.23 24.21
CA LEU A 295 46.10 21.22 22.75
C LEU A 295 45.92 19.79 22.19
N SER A 296 46.54 18.77 22.81
CA SER A 296 46.43 17.36 22.36
C SER A 296 45.11 16.69 22.72
N GLU A 297 44.40 17.20 23.74
CA GLU A 297 43.03 16.77 24.08
C GLU A 297 41.96 17.48 23.22
N ALA A 298 42.36 18.50 22.46
CA ALA A 298 41.47 19.27 21.58
C ALA A 298 41.15 18.50 20.28
N PRO A 299 39.87 18.34 19.90
CA PRO A 299 39.51 17.84 18.57
C PRO A 299 39.75 18.92 17.51
N ASP A 300 40.14 18.50 16.31
CA ASP A 300 40.37 19.38 15.15
C ASP A 300 39.13 20.27 14.86
N PRO A 301 39.27 21.62 14.84
CA PRO A 301 38.16 22.51 14.55
C PRO A 301 37.77 22.54 13.07
N TYR A 302 38.63 22.14 12.13
CA TYR A 302 38.37 22.25 10.69
C TYR A 302 37.12 21.47 10.23
N PRO A 303 36.98 20.14 10.46
CA PRO A 303 35.79 19.39 10.04
C PRO A 303 34.52 19.82 10.79
N LEU A 304 34.66 20.42 11.97
CA LEU A 304 33.53 20.98 12.73
C LEU A 304 33.05 22.30 12.10
N LEU A 305 33.97 23.16 11.67
CA LEU A 305 33.62 24.38 10.94
C LEU A 305 32.98 24.05 9.59
N GLU A 306 33.54 23.11 8.83
CA GLU A 306 32.98 22.59 7.57
C GLU A 306 31.53 22.08 7.78
N ALA A 307 31.33 21.12 8.69
CA ALA A 307 29.99 20.60 8.99
C ALA A 307 29.01 21.64 9.55
N SER A 308 29.50 22.69 10.23
CA SER A 308 28.66 23.82 10.68
C SER A 308 28.23 24.74 9.53
N VAL A 309 29.10 24.93 8.52
CA VAL A 309 28.78 25.69 7.30
C VAL A 309 27.80 24.89 6.45
N ASP A 310 28.02 23.59 6.25
CA ASP A 310 27.08 22.71 5.54
C ASP A 310 25.72 22.65 6.24
N SER A 311 25.69 22.56 7.57
CA SER A 311 24.42 22.63 8.33
C SER A 311 23.73 23.99 8.21
N LEU A 312 24.48 25.10 8.08
CA LEU A 312 23.91 26.43 7.88
C LEU A 312 23.34 26.56 6.46
N LEU A 313 24.09 26.19 5.43
CA LEU A 313 23.65 26.19 4.03
C LEU A 313 22.43 25.27 3.82
N LEU A 314 22.46 24.07 4.40
CA LEU A 314 21.32 23.16 4.35
C LEU A 314 20.09 23.74 5.09
N SER A 315 20.29 24.48 6.18
CA SER A 315 19.19 25.17 6.85
C SER A 315 18.62 26.31 5.98
N GLU A 316 19.47 27.14 5.37
CA GLU A 316 19.07 28.24 4.50
C GLU A 316 18.32 27.76 3.26
N ASP A 317 18.70 26.60 2.72
CA ASP A 317 18.07 26.00 1.54
C ASP A 317 16.82 25.16 1.87
N THR A 318 16.64 24.68 3.11
CA THR A 318 15.45 23.88 3.51
C THR A 318 14.35 24.70 4.19
N LEU A 319 14.69 25.69 5.01
CA LEU A 319 13.76 26.59 5.70
C LEU A 319 12.71 27.24 4.76
N PRO A 320 13.08 27.83 3.59
CA PRO A 320 12.09 28.41 2.68
C PRO A 320 11.17 27.35 2.04
N LYS A 321 11.69 26.13 1.80
CA LYS A 321 10.91 25.00 1.27
C LYS A 321 9.84 24.57 2.30
N VAL A 322 10.24 24.37 3.55
CA VAL A 322 9.32 24.03 4.67
C VAL A 322 8.30 25.16 4.92
N LEU A 323 8.70 26.43 4.83
CA LEU A 323 7.74 27.55 4.93
C LEU A 323 6.73 27.57 3.77
N SER A 324 7.16 27.25 2.54
CA SER A 324 6.27 27.17 1.39
C SER A 324 5.26 26.01 1.51
N GLU A 325 5.73 24.84 1.96
CA GLU A 325 4.88 23.67 2.21
C GLU A 325 3.91 23.94 3.36
N ASN A 326 4.36 24.53 4.47
CA ASN A 326 3.48 24.89 5.59
C ASN A 326 2.40 25.90 5.15
N LYS A 327 2.76 26.90 4.34
CA LYS A 327 1.83 27.87 3.75
C LYS A 327 0.82 27.22 2.82
N ASP A 328 1.20 26.18 2.08
CA ASP A 328 0.31 25.46 1.17
C ASP A 328 -0.57 24.43 1.90
N LEU A 329 -0.05 23.76 2.93
CA LEU A 329 -0.85 22.98 3.88
C LEU A 329 -1.89 23.85 4.58
N GLN A 330 -1.54 25.08 5.00
CA GLN A 330 -2.50 26.03 5.54
C GLN A 330 -3.60 26.45 4.54
N LYS A 331 -3.28 26.57 3.23
CA LYS A 331 -4.29 26.78 2.19
C LYS A 331 -5.21 25.56 2.05
N SER A 332 -4.63 24.37 1.97
CA SER A 332 -5.38 23.10 1.85
C SER A 332 -6.31 22.89 3.04
N VAL A 333 -5.84 23.13 4.27
CA VAL A 333 -6.69 23.09 5.48
C VAL A 333 -7.83 24.09 5.38
N LYS A 334 -7.60 25.35 4.98
CA LYS A 334 -8.66 26.35 4.80
C LYS A 334 -9.69 25.97 3.73
N ILE A 335 -9.25 25.33 2.65
CA ILE A 335 -10.12 24.81 1.60
C ILE A 335 -10.96 23.64 2.14
N PHE A 336 -10.35 22.70 2.87
CA PHE A 336 -11.08 21.57 3.46
C PHE A 336 -12.04 21.99 4.58
N THR A 337 -11.73 23.00 5.40
CA THR A 337 -12.67 23.53 6.40
C THR A 337 -13.86 24.22 5.73
N ALA A 338 -13.63 25.00 4.67
CA ALA A 338 -14.72 25.63 3.91
C ALA A 338 -15.60 24.59 3.20
N GLN A 339 -15.00 23.52 2.64
CA GLN A 339 -15.75 22.40 2.05
C GLN A 339 -16.54 21.63 3.12
N LEU A 340 -15.98 21.43 4.32
CA LEU A 340 -16.69 20.80 5.43
C LEU A 340 -17.92 21.63 5.84
N GLU A 341 -17.75 22.93 6.08
CA GLU A 341 -18.83 23.88 6.41
C GLU A 341 -19.92 23.92 5.31
N GLU A 342 -19.52 23.89 4.03
CA GLU A 342 -20.46 23.81 2.90
C GLU A 342 -21.23 22.47 2.87
N THR A 343 -20.60 21.35 3.27
CA THR A 343 -21.30 20.05 3.37
C THR A 343 -22.18 19.94 4.61
N GLU A 344 -21.77 20.50 5.75
CA GLU A 344 -22.55 20.51 6.99
C GLU A 344 -23.80 21.38 6.86
N SER A 345 -23.68 22.57 6.27
CA SER A 345 -24.83 23.44 5.98
C SER A 345 -25.80 22.81 4.98
N LYS A 346 -25.32 22.18 3.89
CA LYS A 346 -26.17 21.38 2.98
C LYS A 346 -26.89 20.24 3.70
N LEU A 347 -26.22 19.56 4.63
CA LEU A 347 -26.78 18.46 5.43
C LEU A 347 -27.79 18.95 6.50
N GLN A 348 -27.61 20.14 7.05
CA GLN A 348 -28.61 20.79 7.91
C GLN A 348 -29.89 21.14 7.12
N VAL A 349 -29.74 21.66 5.89
CA VAL A 349 -30.87 21.94 4.99
C VAL A 349 -31.57 20.66 4.54
N GLU A 350 -30.84 19.58 4.24
CA GLU A 350 -31.45 18.29 3.89
C GLU A 350 -32.24 17.69 5.08
N ARG A 351 -31.74 17.85 6.31
CA ARG A 351 -32.45 17.46 7.54
C ARG A 351 -33.72 18.27 7.80
N SER A 352 -33.70 19.60 7.66
CA SER A 352 -34.91 20.41 7.87
C SER A 352 -35.97 20.19 6.78
N LEU A 353 -35.54 19.92 5.54
CA LEU A 353 -36.43 19.48 4.46
C LEU A 353 -37.03 18.08 4.73
N ARG A 354 -36.26 17.14 5.28
CA ARG A 354 -36.78 15.83 5.73
C ARG A 354 -37.84 16.00 6.82
N ILE A 355 -37.50 16.66 7.91
CA ILE A 355 -38.41 16.88 9.06
C ILE A 355 -39.71 17.52 8.58
N SER A 356 -39.64 18.63 7.83
CA SER A 356 -40.84 19.29 7.28
C SER A 356 -41.55 18.52 6.16
N SER A 357 -41.04 17.37 5.73
CA SER A 357 -41.74 16.40 4.86
C SER A 357 -42.36 15.26 5.67
N GLU A 358 -41.70 14.83 6.74
CA GLU A 358 -42.17 13.83 7.70
C GLU A 358 -43.36 14.39 8.50
N GLU A 359 -43.29 15.62 9.01
CA GLU A 359 -44.40 16.36 9.62
C GLU A 359 -45.64 16.44 8.70
N LYS A 360 -45.43 16.65 7.39
CA LYS A 360 -46.50 16.72 6.38
C LYS A 360 -47.08 15.34 6.02
N ILE A 361 -46.34 14.26 6.27
CA ILE A 361 -46.82 12.89 6.14
C ILE A 361 -47.59 12.51 7.41
N GLU A 362 -47.05 12.79 8.59
CA GLU A 362 -47.70 12.56 9.89
C GLU A 362 -49.04 13.30 10.01
N ALA A 363 -49.10 14.57 9.61
CA ALA A 363 -50.35 15.33 9.55
C ALA A 363 -51.41 14.65 8.68
N LYS A 364 -51.02 14.10 7.52
CA LYS A 364 -51.92 13.38 6.60
C LYS A 364 -52.29 11.98 7.09
N VAL A 365 -51.38 11.29 7.77
CA VAL A 365 -51.69 10.02 8.44
C VAL A 365 -52.73 10.27 9.53
N LYS A 366 -52.56 11.31 10.35
CA LYS A 366 -53.51 11.69 11.40
C LYS A 366 -54.86 12.16 10.87
N GLU A 367 -54.88 12.91 9.77
CA GLU A 367 -56.11 13.30 9.05
C GLU A 367 -56.88 12.06 8.55
N VAL A 368 -56.17 11.09 7.96
CA VAL A 368 -56.73 9.82 7.50
C VAL A 368 -57.18 8.94 8.68
N GLU A 369 -56.41 8.84 9.75
CA GLU A 369 -56.77 8.11 10.97
C GLU A 369 -58.02 8.68 11.64
N ALA A 370 -58.17 10.00 11.67
CA ALA A 370 -59.39 10.66 12.18
C ALA A 370 -60.61 10.32 11.30
N ALA A 371 -60.48 10.40 9.97
CA ALA A 371 -61.57 10.04 9.06
C ALA A 371 -61.95 8.54 9.15
N TRP A 372 -60.98 7.63 9.33
CA TRP A 372 -61.29 6.22 9.59
C TRP A 372 -61.92 5.99 10.95
N ALA A 373 -61.57 6.77 11.98
CA ALA A 373 -62.22 6.70 13.29
C ALA A 373 -63.69 7.15 13.20
N GLU A 374 -63.96 8.27 12.53
CA GLU A 374 -65.31 8.79 12.28
C GLU A 374 -66.17 7.80 11.49
N VAL A 375 -65.64 7.19 10.43
CA VAL A 375 -66.32 6.12 9.68
C VAL A 375 -66.53 4.85 10.51
N LEU A 376 -65.61 4.50 11.42
CA LEU A 376 -65.80 3.36 12.33
C LEU A 376 -66.84 3.64 13.42
N GLU A 377 -66.99 4.89 13.86
CA GLU A 377 -68.01 5.33 14.80
C GLU A 377 -69.40 5.36 14.12
N GLU A 378 -69.52 5.98 12.94
CA GLU A 378 -70.73 5.91 12.10
C GLU A 378 -71.15 4.46 11.83
N LYS A 379 -70.20 3.58 11.46
CA LYS A 379 -70.51 2.16 11.21
C LYS A 379 -70.83 1.38 12.48
N LYS A 380 -70.31 1.77 13.65
CA LYS A 380 -70.72 1.20 14.94
C LYS A 380 -72.18 1.57 15.24
N ASP A 381 -72.54 2.83 15.01
CA ASP A 381 -73.88 3.34 15.31
C ASP A 381 -74.93 2.81 14.31
N ASP A 382 -74.55 2.58 13.04
CA ASP A 382 -75.34 1.78 12.08
C ASP A 382 -75.66 0.38 12.64
N TRP A 383 -74.67 -0.30 13.24
CA TRP A 383 -74.88 -1.64 13.81
C TRP A 383 -75.74 -1.59 15.07
N GLU A 384 -75.55 -0.60 15.95
CA GLU A 384 -76.34 -0.43 17.18
C GLU A 384 -77.82 -0.07 16.86
N ALA A 385 -78.04 0.78 15.85
CA ALA A 385 -79.39 1.09 15.35
C ALA A 385 -80.06 -0.14 14.70
N LYS A 386 -79.28 -0.96 13.97
CA LYS A 386 -79.76 -2.20 13.36
C LYS A 386 -80.05 -3.31 14.38
N GLU A 387 -79.29 -3.36 15.47
CA GLU A 387 -79.53 -4.26 16.61
C GLU A 387 -80.86 -3.90 17.28
N LYS A 388 -81.06 -2.63 17.65
CA LYS A 388 -82.33 -2.13 18.22
C LYS A 388 -83.53 -2.36 17.29
N PHE A 389 -83.39 -2.13 15.98
CA PHE A 389 -84.45 -2.42 15.00
C PHE A 389 -84.79 -3.92 14.92
N LEU A 390 -83.82 -4.81 15.13
CA LEU A 390 -84.06 -6.25 15.21
C LEU A 390 -84.71 -6.64 16.55
N GLU A 391 -84.35 -6.00 17.66
CA GLU A 391 -85.01 -6.18 18.96
C GLU A 391 -86.47 -5.71 18.91
N GLU A 392 -86.77 -4.51 18.40
CA GLU A 392 -88.14 -4.01 18.18
C GLU A 392 -88.95 -4.94 17.26
N LYS A 393 -88.30 -5.52 16.24
CA LYS A 393 -88.94 -6.50 15.35
C LYS A 393 -89.23 -7.82 16.06
N ILE A 394 -88.37 -8.28 16.96
CA ILE A 394 -88.62 -9.45 17.79
C ILE A 394 -89.77 -9.15 18.76
N GLU A 395 -89.73 -8.03 19.48
CA GLU A 395 -90.78 -7.67 20.45
C GLU A 395 -92.15 -7.48 19.78
N SER A 396 -92.21 -6.86 18.60
CA SER A 396 -93.46 -6.75 17.83
C SER A 396 -93.95 -8.09 17.29
N GLN A 397 -93.06 -9.03 16.93
CA GLN A 397 -93.43 -10.40 16.61
C GLN A 397 -93.92 -11.18 17.84
N GLU A 398 -93.32 -10.99 19.02
CA GLU A 398 -93.80 -11.59 20.27
C GLU A 398 -95.17 -11.04 20.70
N ARG A 399 -95.39 -9.72 20.56
CA ARG A 399 -96.69 -9.07 20.75
C ARG A 399 -97.75 -9.67 19.81
N LEU A 400 -97.46 -9.80 18.51
CA LEU A 400 -98.35 -10.45 17.54
C LEU A 400 -98.61 -11.93 17.87
N ILE A 401 -97.59 -12.68 18.29
CA ILE A 401 -97.74 -14.08 18.72
C ILE A 401 -98.63 -14.18 19.96
N ASN A 402 -98.53 -13.23 20.90
CA ASN A 402 -99.38 -13.20 22.10
C ASN A 402 -100.81 -12.73 21.80
N GLU A 403 -100.98 -11.79 20.87
CA GLU A 403 -102.29 -11.39 20.33
C GLU A 403 -102.97 -12.54 19.58
N ILE A 404 -102.23 -13.31 18.77
CA ILE A 404 -102.74 -14.51 18.08
C ILE A 404 -103.12 -15.61 19.08
N LYS A 405 -102.35 -15.81 20.16
CA LYS A 405 -102.76 -16.72 21.25
C LYS A 405 -104.05 -16.25 21.94
N ALA A 406 -104.16 -14.95 22.21
CA ALA A 406 -105.33 -14.36 22.86
C ALA A 406 -106.58 -14.41 21.96
N SER A 407 -106.46 -14.07 20.68
CA SER A 407 -107.55 -14.14 19.71
C SER A 407 -107.92 -15.59 19.36
N TYR A 408 -106.98 -16.53 19.35
CA TYR A 408 -107.30 -17.96 19.26
C TYR A 408 -108.08 -18.47 20.48
N GLU A 409 -107.71 -18.06 21.70
CA GLU A 409 -108.44 -18.38 22.92
C GLU A 409 -109.84 -17.72 22.95
N VAL A 410 -109.99 -16.50 22.42
CA VAL A 410 -111.28 -15.82 22.26
C VAL A 410 -112.14 -16.48 21.19
N SER A 411 -111.61 -16.75 19.99
CA SER A 411 -112.32 -17.45 18.91
C SER A 411 -112.69 -18.89 19.28
N ARG A 412 -111.92 -19.57 20.14
CA ARG A 412 -112.35 -20.87 20.70
C ARG A 412 -113.57 -20.73 21.62
N ARG A 413 -113.67 -19.64 22.38
CA ARG A 413 -114.83 -19.34 23.25
C ARG A 413 -116.04 -18.81 22.45
N LEU A 414 -115.82 -18.08 21.36
CA LEU A 414 -116.88 -17.63 20.45
C LEU A 414 -117.42 -18.78 19.60
N GLY A 415 -116.54 -19.69 19.15
CA GLY A 415 -116.91 -20.86 18.35
C GLY A 415 -117.76 -21.91 19.07
N GLU A 416 -117.86 -21.85 20.40
CA GLU A 416 -118.85 -22.62 21.18
C GLU A 416 -120.24 -21.94 21.22
N SER A 417 -120.40 -20.73 20.69
CA SER A 417 -121.57 -19.85 20.93
C SER A 417 -122.33 -19.37 19.68
N GLU A 418 -121.86 -19.64 18.46
CA GLU A 418 -122.50 -19.16 17.22
C GLU A 418 -123.09 -20.28 16.35
N GLN A 419 -124.22 -20.83 16.81
CA GLN A 419 -125.22 -21.44 15.91
C GLN A 419 -126.39 -20.48 15.76
N ASN A 420 -126.43 -19.68 14.67
CA ASN A 420 -127.61 -19.37 13.83
C ASN A 420 -127.40 -18.15 12.90
N GLU A 421 -128.32 -18.02 11.93
CA GLU A 421 -128.66 -16.83 11.11
C GLU A 421 -127.72 -16.39 9.96
N ASN A 422 -127.97 -16.95 8.76
CA ASN A 422 -127.39 -16.51 7.48
C ASN A 422 -127.94 -15.14 6.97
N GLY A 423 -127.76 -14.06 7.74
CA GLY A 423 -128.18 -12.71 7.35
C GLY A 423 -127.11 -11.84 6.65
N GLN A 424 -125.82 -12.15 6.85
CA GLN A 424 -124.74 -11.18 6.64
C GLN A 424 -124.25 -10.98 5.20
N VAL A 425 -124.48 -11.95 4.30
CA VAL A 425 -123.81 -12.02 2.98
C VAL A 425 -124.01 -10.75 2.13
N SER A 426 -125.22 -10.17 2.13
CA SER A 426 -125.51 -8.96 1.33
C SER A 426 -124.86 -7.68 1.88
N LEU A 427 -124.48 -7.65 3.16
CA LEU A 427 -123.73 -6.53 3.75
C LEU A 427 -122.23 -6.70 3.45
N VAL A 428 -121.73 -7.95 3.54
CA VAL A 428 -120.36 -8.32 3.18
C VAL A 428 -120.06 -7.92 1.74
N THR A 429 -120.91 -8.26 0.76
CA THR A 429 -120.68 -7.87 -0.65
C THR A 429 -120.66 -6.36 -0.88
N SER A 430 -121.34 -5.56 -0.04
CA SER A 430 -121.28 -4.09 -0.12
C SER A 430 -119.98 -3.57 0.47
N ALA A 431 -119.56 -4.11 1.62
CA ALA A 431 -118.30 -3.77 2.27
C ALA A 431 -117.08 -4.21 1.43
N GLU A 432 -117.16 -5.34 0.73
CA GLU A 432 -116.15 -5.79 -0.24
C GLU A 432 -116.02 -4.81 -1.41
N MET A 433 -117.14 -4.30 -1.95
CA MET A 433 -117.11 -3.35 -3.07
C MET A 433 -116.57 -1.98 -2.64
N GLU A 434 -116.92 -1.52 -1.44
CA GLU A 434 -116.36 -0.31 -0.84
C GLU A 434 -114.86 -0.48 -0.53
N MET A 435 -114.45 -1.62 0.04
CA MET A 435 -113.05 -1.96 0.29
C MET A 435 -112.22 -1.97 -1.01
N ILE A 436 -112.71 -2.62 -2.07
CA ILE A 436 -112.07 -2.62 -3.40
C ILE A 436 -111.94 -1.19 -3.95
N SER A 437 -112.92 -0.31 -3.73
CA SER A 437 -112.81 1.09 -4.14
C SER A 437 -111.73 1.85 -3.33
N SER A 438 -111.64 1.60 -2.02
CA SER A 438 -110.60 2.20 -1.17
C SER A 438 -109.20 1.69 -1.50
N ASP A 439 -109.05 0.42 -1.89
CA ASP A 439 -107.78 -0.14 -2.37
C ASP A 439 -107.43 0.35 -3.78
N LEU A 440 -108.41 0.65 -4.63
CA LEU A 440 -108.19 1.33 -5.91
C LEU A 440 -107.63 2.74 -5.69
N GLU A 441 -108.19 3.51 -4.75
CA GLU A 441 -107.65 4.83 -4.37
C GLU A 441 -106.27 4.72 -3.71
N ARG A 442 -106.06 3.73 -2.84
CA ARG A 442 -104.77 3.47 -2.17
C ARG A 442 -103.67 3.01 -3.13
N THR A 443 -104.03 2.25 -4.17
CA THR A 443 -103.08 1.84 -5.22
C THR A 443 -102.85 2.95 -6.25
N SER A 444 -103.87 3.75 -6.58
CA SER A 444 -103.75 4.93 -7.45
C SER A 444 -102.85 6.02 -6.83
N THR A 445 -103.06 6.34 -5.55
CA THR A 445 -102.18 7.28 -4.82
C THR A 445 -100.75 6.76 -4.70
N ARG A 446 -100.56 5.46 -4.44
CA ARG A 446 -99.23 4.83 -4.44
C ARG A 446 -98.59 4.79 -5.84
N LEU A 447 -99.38 4.65 -6.90
CA LEU A 447 -98.89 4.74 -8.29
C LEU A 447 -98.37 6.14 -8.57
N ALA A 448 -99.15 7.18 -8.26
CA ALA A 448 -98.72 8.57 -8.41
C ALA A 448 -97.47 8.91 -7.57
N GLU A 449 -97.37 8.36 -6.35
CA GLU A 449 -96.17 8.51 -5.49
C GLU A 449 -94.93 7.80 -6.09
N VAL A 450 -95.12 6.63 -6.73
CA VAL A 450 -94.06 5.91 -7.46
C VAL A 450 -93.68 6.61 -8.76
N GLU A 451 -94.63 7.17 -9.50
CA GLU A 451 -94.40 7.94 -10.72
C GLU A 451 -93.65 9.25 -10.41
N ALA A 452 -94.04 9.98 -9.36
CA ALA A 452 -93.32 11.15 -8.87
C ALA A 452 -91.88 10.80 -8.44
N ARG A 453 -91.66 9.66 -7.75
CA ARG A 453 -90.31 9.16 -7.47
C ARG A 453 -89.55 8.74 -8.74
N ASN A 454 -90.22 8.21 -9.76
CA ASN A 454 -89.59 7.84 -11.03
C ASN A 454 -89.17 9.10 -11.82
N GLU A 455 -89.97 10.15 -11.79
CA GLU A 455 -89.65 11.45 -12.37
C GLU A 455 -88.53 12.15 -11.59
N GLN A 456 -88.57 12.12 -10.25
CA GLN A 456 -87.46 12.60 -9.41
C GLN A 456 -86.16 11.84 -9.71
N LEU A 457 -86.19 10.50 -9.76
CA LEU A 457 -85.03 9.68 -10.12
C LEU A 457 -84.57 9.93 -11.55
N ARG A 458 -85.46 10.25 -12.50
CA ARG A 458 -85.08 10.66 -13.86
C ARG A 458 -84.42 12.03 -13.87
N LEU A 459 -84.91 12.99 -13.11
CA LEU A 459 -84.27 14.30 -12.94
C LEU A 459 -82.91 14.17 -12.27
N GLU A 460 -82.79 13.34 -11.23
CA GLU A 460 -81.54 13.02 -10.53
C GLU A 460 -80.55 12.27 -11.42
N ILE A 461 -81.01 11.32 -12.25
CA ILE A 461 -80.21 10.67 -13.30
C ILE A 461 -79.80 11.69 -14.40
N VAL A 462 -80.64 12.63 -14.78
CA VAL A 462 -80.27 13.70 -15.73
C VAL A 462 -79.27 14.68 -15.08
N GLN A 463 -79.36 14.92 -13.78
CA GLN A 463 -78.44 15.76 -13.01
C GLN A 463 -77.08 15.07 -12.82
N SER A 464 -77.06 13.77 -12.51
CA SER A 464 -75.83 12.95 -12.43
C SER A 464 -75.22 12.71 -13.81
N THR A 465 -76.05 12.53 -14.85
CA THR A 465 -75.59 12.35 -16.23
C THR A 465 -75.00 13.67 -16.77
N SER A 466 -75.64 14.82 -16.52
CA SER A 466 -75.06 16.12 -16.87
C SER A 466 -73.78 16.42 -16.08
N HIS A 467 -73.68 16.04 -14.80
CA HIS A 467 -72.39 16.06 -14.08
C HIS A 467 -71.34 15.16 -14.76
N SER A 468 -71.70 13.97 -15.23
CA SER A 468 -70.77 13.07 -15.92
C SER A 468 -70.37 13.53 -17.33
N VAL A 469 -71.23 14.28 -18.03
CA VAL A 469 -70.98 14.74 -19.42
C VAL A 469 -70.33 16.13 -19.46
N SER A 470 -70.58 16.99 -18.46
CA SER A 470 -69.90 18.29 -18.34
C SER A 470 -68.46 18.19 -17.85
N GLN A 471 -68.03 17.04 -17.31
CA GLN A 471 -66.63 16.73 -17.08
C GLN A 471 -66.05 15.81 -18.16
N SER A 472 -65.74 16.40 -19.31
CA SER A 472 -64.52 16.04 -20.03
C SER A 472 -63.32 16.43 -19.17
N PHE A 473 -63.05 15.64 -18.12
CA PHE A 473 -61.96 15.84 -17.16
C PHE A 473 -60.67 15.99 -17.97
N ALA A 474 -60.06 17.19 -17.95
CA ALA A 474 -58.82 17.41 -18.65
C ALA A 474 -57.78 16.50 -17.99
N LEU A 475 -57.31 15.48 -18.70
CA LEU A 475 -56.31 14.54 -18.17
C LEU A 475 -55.01 15.26 -17.78
N GLU A 476 -54.76 16.46 -18.30
CA GLU A 476 -53.65 17.32 -17.86
C GLU A 476 -53.87 18.00 -16.49
N ASP A 477 -55.09 18.10 -15.98
CA ASP A 477 -55.43 18.68 -14.66
C ASP A 477 -55.77 17.62 -13.59
N ASP A 478 -55.83 16.33 -13.94
CA ASP A 478 -55.94 15.26 -12.94
C ASP A 478 -54.74 15.34 -11.95
N PRO A 479 -54.99 15.46 -10.62
CA PRO A 479 -53.93 15.44 -9.62
C PRO A 479 -53.04 14.19 -9.69
N GLY A 480 -53.58 13.05 -10.12
CA GLY A 480 -52.82 11.81 -10.36
C GLY A 480 -51.84 11.96 -11.53
N TYR A 481 -52.30 12.45 -12.68
CA TYR A 481 -51.51 12.68 -13.87
C TYR A 481 -50.45 13.78 -13.68
N MET A 482 -50.78 14.90 -13.04
CA MET A 482 -49.82 15.97 -12.76
C MET A 482 -48.76 15.54 -11.73
N ARG A 483 -49.14 14.71 -10.76
CA ARG A 483 -48.19 14.02 -9.89
C ARG A 483 -47.30 13.07 -10.68
N MET A 484 -47.86 12.20 -11.52
CA MET A 484 -47.07 11.34 -12.42
C MET A 484 -46.14 12.12 -13.34
N ARG A 485 -46.56 13.26 -13.89
CA ARG A 485 -45.76 14.13 -14.78
C ARG A 485 -44.59 14.77 -14.04
N SER A 486 -44.82 15.28 -12.82
CA SER A 486 -43.78 15.86 -11.96
C SER A 486 -42.84 14.82 -11.38
N GLU A 487 -43.34 13.65 -10.97
CA GLU A 487 -42.54 12.50 -10.55
C GLU A 487 -41.66 11.99 -11.71
N ASN A 488 -42.20 11.81 -12.93
CA ASN A 488 -41.40 11.48 -14.11
C ASN A 488 -40.36 12.55 -14.46
N ALA A 489 -40.70 13.85 -14.36
CA ALA A 489 -39.72 14.92 -14.55
C ALA A 489 -38.59 14.89 -13.50
N SER A 490 -38.91 14.55 -12.24
CA SER A 490 -37.92 14.35 -11.18
C SER A 490 -37.03 13.14 -11.44
N LEU A 491 -37.61 12.03 -11.93
CA LEU A 491 -36.89 10.80 -12.29
C LEU A 491 -35.97 11.03 -13.49
N LEU A 492 -36.41 11.77 -14.52
CA LEU A 492 -35.58 12.18 -15.65
C LEU A 492 -34.40 13.06 -15.20
N ARG A 493 -34.63 14.06 -14.34
CA ARG A 493 -33.54 14.86 -13.75
C ARG A 493 -32.57 14.00 -12.94
N LYS A 494 -33.06 13.02 -12.18
CA LYS A 494 -32.24 12.10 -11.38
C LYS A 494 -31.44 11.12 -12.25
N ILE A 495 -32.01 10.66 -13.36
CA ILE A 495 -31.33 9.84 -14.38
C ILE A 495 -30.21 10.64 -15.05
N GLU A 496 -30.47 11.89 -15.44
CA GLU A 496 -29.48 12.72 -16.14
C GLU A 496 -28.38 13.22 -15.17
N ALA A 497 -28.70 13.55 -13.92
CA ALA A 497 -27.70 13.80 -12.87
C ALA A 497 -26.80 12.57 -12.65
N SER A 498 -27.40 11.37 -12.53
CA SER A 498 -26.67 10.10 -12.43
C SER A 498 -25.83 9.81 -13.68
N ARG A 499 -26.25 10.27 -14.87
CA ARG A 499 -25.46 10.19 -16.10
C ARG A 499 -24.26 11.12 -16.06
N VAL A 500 -24.45 12.39 -15.72
CA VAL A 500 -23.35 13.35 -15.58
C VAL A 500 -22.33 12.86 -14.55
N GLU A 501 -22.77 12.36 -13.40
CA GLU A 501 -21.89 11.71 -12.40
C GLU A 501 -21.09 10.55 -12.98
N ARG A 502 -21.73 9.62 -13.68
CA ARG A 502 -21.04 8.48 -14.32
C ARG A 502 -20.03 8.96 -15.35
N ASP A 503 -20.36 9.98 -16.12
CA ASP A 503 -19.51 10.47 -17.21
C ASP A 503 -18.36 11.35 -16.67
N VAL A 504 -18.50 11.96 -15.49
CA VAL A 504 -17.40 12.54 -14.69
C VAL A 504 -16.50 11.43 -14.15
N LYS A 505 -17.05 10.45 -13.43
CA LYS A 505 -16.32 9.30 -12.88
C LYS A 505 -15.60 8.49 -13.97
N LYS A 506 -16.18 8.41 -15.18
CA LYS A 506 -15.51 7.86 -16.37
C LYS A 506 -14.31 8.70 -16.77
N ARG A 507 -14.44 10.03 -16.91
CA ARG A 507 -13.33 10.93 -17.24
C ARG A 507 -12.20 10.88 -16.21
N GLU A 508 -12.50 10.74 -14.92
CA GLU A 508 -11.51 10.52 -13.87
C GLU A 508 -10.76 9.18 -14.03
N LEU A 509 -11.48 8.11 -14.35
CA LEU A 509 -10.88 6.78 -14.59
C LEU A 509 -10.05 6.76 -15.88
N ASP A 510 -10.55 7.34 -16.98
CA ASP A 510 -9.82 7.52 -18.24
C ASP A 510 -8.55 8.37 -18.00
N GLY A 511 -8.61 9.37 -17.11
CA GLY A 511 -7.45 10.15 -16.65
C GLY A 511 -6.42 9.32 -15.88
N LYS A 512 -6.86 8.52 -14.90
CA LYS A 512 -6.01 7.63 -14.09
C LYS A 512 -5.39 6.50 -14.93
N ILE A 513 -6.12 5.99 -15.91
CA ILE A 513 -5.60 5.03 -16.90
C ILE A 513 -4.45 5.71 -17.67
N ARG A 514 -4.65 6.91 -18.21
CA ARG A 514 -3.60 7.65 -18.94
C ARG A 514 -2.40 8.04 -18.10
N THR A 515 -2.50 8.20 -16.77
CA THR A 515 -1.32 8.41 -15.92
C THR A 515 -0.55 7.10 -15.73
N LEU A 516 -1.25 6.01 -15.41
CA LEU A 516 -0.63 4.68 -15.26
C LEU A 516 -0.02 4.17 -16.57
N GLU A 517 -0.63 4.46 -17.73
CA GLU A 517 -0.08 4.12 -19.05
C GLU A 517 1.25 4.83 -19.33
N ARG A 518 1.40 6.11 -18.91
CA ARG A 518 2.67 6.84 -19.00
C ARG A 518 3.72 6.31 -18.04
N GLU A 519 3.34 6.06 -16.79
CA GLU A 519 4.21 5.45 -15.78
C GLU A 519 4.72 4.08 -16.24
N ILE A 520 3.86 3.25 -16.84
CA ILE A 520 4.22 1.97 -17.45
C ILE A 520 5.12 2.16 -18.69
N SER A 521 5.03 3.26 -19.43
CA SER A 521 5.97 3.58 -20.52
C SER A 521 7.35 3.93 -19.95
N LEU A 522 7.41 4.87 -19.00
CA LEU A 522 8.65 5.27 -18.34
C LEU A 522 9.37 4.09 -17.69
N LEU A 523 8.66 3.26 -16.93
CA LEU A 523 9.22 2.05 -16.32
C LEU A 523 9.67 1.00 -17.35
N LYS A 524 9.04 0.91 -18.54
CA LYS A 524 9.53 0.07 -19.64
C LYS A 524 10.80 0.63 -20.25
N GLU A 525 10.83 1.94 -20.51
CA GLU A 525 11.97 2.67 -21.06
C GLU A 525 13.17 2.62 -20.11
N GLU A 526 12.98 2.78 -18.80
CA GLU A 526 14.00 2.55 -17.77
C GLU A 526 14.48 1.10 -17.76
N ARG A 527 13.56 0.13 -17.80
CA ARG A 527 13.89 -1.31 -17.87
C ARG A 527 14.68 -1.66 -19.13
N ASP A 528 14.35 -1.10 -20.28
CA ASP A 528 15.05 -1.34 -21.54
C ASP A 528 16.39 -0.58 -21.60
N ASN A 529 16.46 0.62 -21.01
CA ASN A 529 17.72 1.35 -20.80
C ASN A 529 18.66 0.56 -19.88
N LEU A 530 18.18 0.04 -18.75
CA LEU A 530 18.93 -0.82 -17.84
C LEU A 530 19.36 -2.11 -18.54
N LYS A 531 18.48 -2.76 -19.30
CA LYS A 531 18.83 -3.93 -20.13
C LYS A 531 19.92 -3.58 -21.15
N SER A 532 19.86 -2.40 -21.78
CA SER A 532 20.89 -1.94 -22.72
C SER A 532 22.23 -1.61 -22.03
N LYS A 533 22.22 -1.19 -20.76
CA LYS A 533 23.44 -1.01 -19.95
C LYS A 533 24.06 -2.37 -19.61
N VAL A 534 23.25 -3.33 -19.15
CA VAL A 534 23.69 -4.71 -18.91
C VAL A 534 24.22 -5.36 -20.20
N GLN A 535 23.59 -5.12 -21.35
CA GLN A 535 24.06 -5.60 -22.66
C GLN A 535 25.22 -4.77 -23.26
N LYS A 536 25.65 -3.68 -22.60
CA LYS A 536 26.95 -3.02 -22.85
C LYS A 536 28.03 -3.45 -21.85
N TRP A 537 27.67 -4.35 -20.93
CA TRP A 537 28.53 -4.89 -19.88
C TRP A 537 28.60 -6.42 -19.90
N CYS A 538 27.95 -7.11 -20.86
CA CYS A 538 28.18 -8.54 -21.07
C CYS A 538 29.62 -8.80 -21.51
N ASP A 539 30.13 -7.91 -22.36
CA ASP A 539 31.50 -7.85 -22.85
C ASP A 539 32.52 -7.63 -21.70
N TYR A 540 32.09 -7.36 -20.46
CA TYR A 540 32.99 -7.28 -19.30
C TYR A 540 33.61 -8.63 -18.94
N GLU A 541 32.91 -9.76 -19.17
CA GLU A 541 33.51 -11.08 -18.97
C GLU A 541 34.49 -11.43 -20.10
N GLU A 542 34.21 -10.99 -21.33
CA GLU A 542 35.11 -11.11 -22.47
C GLU A 542 36.34 -10.21 -22.31
N LEU A 543 36.18 -8.91 -22.08
CA LEU A 543 37.26 -7.96 -21.73
C LEU A 543 38.07 -8.37 -20.50
N LYS A 544 37.46 -9.03 -19.51
CA LYS A 544 38.22 -9.59 -18.37
C LYS A 544 39.08 -10.78 -18.81
N ASN A 545 38.55 -11.66 -19.66
CA ASN A 545 39.31 -12.78 -20.20
C ASN A 545 40.40 -12.28 -21.17
N GLU A 546 40.10 -11.29 -22.03
CA GLU A 546 41.06 -10.58 -22.85
C GLU A 546 42.11 -9.85 -22.01
N LEU A 547 41.77 -9.29 -20.84
CA LEU A 547 42.73 -8.65 -19.95
C LEU A 547 43.60 -9.68 -19.19
N ASP A 548 43.07 -10.83 -18.78
CA ASP A 548 43.88 -11.90 -18.18
C ASP A 548 44.71 -12.64 -19.27
N ILE A 549 44.23 -12.68 -20.52
CA ILE A 549 45.01 -13.10 -21.70
C ILE A 549 46.10 -12.07 -21.99
N LEU A 550 45.78 -10.78 -22.15
CA LEU A 550 46.74 -9.69 -22.36
C LEU A 550 47.72 -9.57 -21.22
N LYS A 551 47.36 -9.94 -19.99
CA LYS A 551 48.29 -10.06 -18.87
C LYS A 551 49.13 -11.33 -18.97
N SER A 552 48.57 -12.47 -19.37
CA SER A 552 49.38 -13.67 -19.67
C SER A 552 50.31 -13.47 -20.86
N VAL A 553 49.97 -12.56 -21.78
CA VAL A 553 50.70 -12.21 -23.01
C VAL A 553 51.67 -11.06 -22.76
N GLU A 554 51.37 -10.05 -21.95
CA GLU A 554 52.35 -9.04 -21.48
C GLU A 554 53.45 -9.72 -20.64
N PHE A 555 53.09 -10.78 -19.91
CA PHE A 555 54.03 -11.67 -19.21
C PHE A 555 54.52 -12.88 -20.06
N SER A 556 54.31 -12.91 -21.39
CA SER A 556 54.81 -13.99 -22.28
C SER A 556 55.31 -13.56 -23.67
N MET A 557 54.97 -12.37 -24.17
CA MET A 557 55.60 -11.65 -25.29
C MET A 557 56.77 -10.77 -24.81
N GLY A 558 56.97 -10.68 -23.49
CA GLY A 558 58.25 -10.22 -22.94
C GLY A 558 59.42 -11.18 -23.19
N ASP A 559 59.17 -12.36 -23.79
CA ASP A 559 60.15 -13.45 -23.96
C ASP A 559 59.95 -14.28 -25.25
N ASP A 560 59.21 -13.78 -26.26
CA ASP A 560 59.29 -14.25 -27.66
C ASP A 560 58.54 -13.30 -28.61
N ASP A 561 59.23 -12.79 -29.64
CA ASP A 561 58.68 -11.97 -30.73
C ASP A 561 59.32 -12.43 -32.05
N ASP A 562 58.97 -13.64 -32.53
CA ASP A 562 59.29 -14.08 -33.89
C ASP A 562 58.42 -15.26 -34.41
N ALA A 563 58.48 -15.47 -35.73
CA ALA A 563 57.90 -16.59 -36.52
C ALA A 563 56.35 -16.68 -36.67
N VAL A 564 55.87 -16.47 -37.91
CA VAL A 564 54.46 -16.54 -38.36
C VAL A 564 54.28 -17.66 -39.41
N GLU A 565 53.02 -18.00 -39.73
CA GLU A 565 52.53 -18.91 -40.80
C GLU A 565 52.57 -20.43 -40.50
N THR A 566 51.42 -21.13 -40.47
CA THR A 566 50.65 -21.49 -41.69
C THR A 566 49.23 -21.97 -41.35
N LEU A 567 48.30 -21.90 -42.33
CA LEU A 567 46.86 -22.24 -42.15
C LEU A 567 46.53 -23.69 -42.57
N SER A 568 45.45 -24.29 -42.00
CA SER A 568 44.29 -24.79 -42.78
C SER A 568 43.10 -25.34 -41.97
N THR A 569 41.93 -24.70 -42.19
CA THR A 569 40.64 -25.35 -42.59
C THR A 569 39.77 -26.17 -41.61
N ASP A 570 38.65 -25.55 -41.25
CA ASP A 570 37.25 -26.04 -41.10
C ASP A 570 36.65 -26.83 -39.90
N GLN A 571 35.57 -26.22 -39.40
CA GLN A 571 34.24 -26.78 -39.06
C GLN A 571 33.92 -27.42 -37.68
N THR A 572 33.35 -26.56 -36.83
CA THR A 572 32.08 -26.75 -36.08
C THR A 572 31.96 -27.78 -34.95
N SER A 573 32.17 -27.26 -33.73
CA SER A 573 31.27 -27.36 -32.55
C SER A 573 31.11 -28.68 -31.76
N LYS A 574 31.64 -28.63 -30.53
CA LYS A 574 31.14 -29.26 -29.28
C LYS A 574 30.90 -30.79 -29.26
N VAL A 575 31.70 -31.49 -28.46
CA VAL A 575 31.33 -31.96 -27.10
C VAL A 575 32.61 -32.13 -26.26
N LYS A 576 32.52 -32.06 -24.93
CA LYS A 576 33.64 -32.26 -23.99
C LYS A 576 34.25 -33.67 -24.13
N GLY A 577 35.57 -33.82 -24.18
CA GLY A 577 36.18 -35.17 -24.16
C GLY A 577 37.71 -35.28 -24.11
N GLU A 578 38.46 -34.33 -24.69
CA GLU A 578 39.93 -34.44 -24.77
C GLU A 578 40.60 -34.40 -23.39
N THR A 579 41.58 -35.28 -23.19
CA THR A 579 41.89 -35.85 -21.87
C THR A 579 43.06 -35.17 -21.16
N LEU A 580 43.14 -35.37 -19.84
CA LEU A 580 44.23 -34.89 -18.99
C LEU A 580 45.61 -35.30 -19.51
N GLU A 581 45.72 -36.47 -20.14
CA GLU A 581 46.94 -37.01 -20.73
C GLU A 581 47.48 -36.15 -21.89
N GLN A 582 46.60 -35.63 -22.76
CA GLN A 582 46.95 -34.71 -23.84
C GLN A 582 47.43 -33.35 -23.32
N LEU A 583 46.87 -32.90 -22.19
CA LEU A 583 47.27 -31.66 -21.50
C LEU A 583 48.56 -31.82 -20.68
N LEU A 584 48.85 -33.02 -20.19
CA LEU A 584 50.15 -33.38 -19.61
C LEU A 584 51.22 -33.54 -20.69
N LEU A 585 50.90 -34.10 -21.85
CA LEU A 585 51.80 -34.17 -23.00
C LEU A 585 52.15 -32.78 -23.55
N SER A 586 51.16 -31.91 -23.74
CA SER A 586 51.42 -30.53 -24.19
C SER A 586 52.24 -29.73 -23.17
N ARG A 587 51.99 -29.91 -21.87
CA ARG A 587 52.79 -29.27 -20.82
C ARG A 587 54.19 -29.88 -20.66
N ASN A 588 54.37 -31.18 -20.84
CA ASN A 588 55.69 -31.82 -20.82
C ASN A 588 56.52 -31.36 -22.02
N LYS A 589 55.91 -31.30 -23.22
CA LYS A 589 56.54 -30.74 -24.42
C LYS A 589 56.90 -29.27 -24.21
N LYS A 590 55.98 -28.43 -23.69
CA LYS A 590 56.31 -27.02 -23.42
C LYS A 590 57.49 -26.89 -22.45
N VAL A 591 57.55 -27.72 -21.40
CA VAL A 591 58.70 -27.72 -20.46
C VAL A 591 60.00 -28.20 -21.11
N THR A 592 59.98 -29.14 -22.08
CA THR A 592 61.19 -29.48 -22.84
C THR A 592 61.62 -28.35 -23.79
N ASP A 593 60.65 -27.69 -24.42
CA ASP A 593 60.89 -26.61 -25.37
C ASP A 593 61.46 -25.37 -24.61
N GLU A 594 60.83 -24.95 -23.51
CA GLU A 594 61.32 -23.96 -22.54
C GLU A 594 62.77 -24.27 -22.08
N LEU A 595 63.06 -25.54 -21.76
CA LEU A 595 64.40 -25.97 -21.33
C LEU A 595 65.44 -25.91 -22.47
N THR A 596 65.03 -26.06 -23.73
CA THR A 596 65.92 -25.83 -24.88
C THR A 596 66.17 -24.34 -25.15
N VAL A 597 65.14 -23.50 -25.10
CA VAL A 597 65.28 -22.03 -25.25
C VAL A 597 66.23 -21.48 -24.18
N LEU A 598 66.03 -21.84 -22.91
CA LEU A 598 66.91 -21.42 -21.80
C LEU A 598 68.37 -21.90 -21.94
N ARG A 599 68.64 -22.97 -22.70
CA ARG A 599 70.02 -23.40 -23.01
C ARG A 599 70.64 -22.57 -24.13
N VAL A 600 69.85 -22.18 -25.14
CA VAL A 600 70.30 -21.32 -26.25
C VAL A 600 70.52 -19.89 -25.75
N SER A 601 69.57 -19.29 -25.01
CA SER A 601 69.76 -17.94 -24.46
C SER A 601 70.91 -17.87 -23.45
N HIS A 602 71.15 -18.92 -22.66
CA HIS A 602 72.36 -19.02 -21.83
C HIS A 602 73.65 -19.13 -22.67
N SER A 603 73.66 -19.89 -23.77
CA SER A 603 74.77 -19.90 -24.73
C SER A 603 75.04 -18.49 -25.25
N ASP A 604 73.99 -17.80 -25.67
CA ASP A 604 74.12 -16.57 -26.43
C ASP A 604 74.48 -15.39 -25.52
N LEU A 605 73.96 -15.35 -24.29
CA LEU A 605 74.45 -14.44 -23.24
C LEU A 605 75.93 -14.70 -22.92
N VAL A 606 76.39 -15.96 -22.89
CA VAL A 606 77.81 -16.27 -22.68
C VAL A 606 78.68 -15.81 -23.86
N THR A 607 78.23 -15.96 -25.11
CA THR A 607 78.98 -15.44 -26.28
C THR A 607 78.96 -13.91 -26.33
N GLN A 608 77.85 -13.25 -25.99
CA GLN A 608 77.78 -11.79 -25.87
C GLN A 608 78.71 -11.27 -24.76
N ILE A 609 78.74 -11.91 -23.59
CA ILE A 609 79.68 -11.57 -22.50
C ILE A 609 81.14 -11.77 -22.95
N HIS A 610 81.44 -12.79 -23.74
CA HIS A 610 82.78 -12.98 -24.32
C HIS A 610 83.13 -11.87 -25.31
N LYS A 611 82.21 -11.54 -26.23
CA LYS A 611 82.39 -10.47 -27.21
C LYS A 611 82.58 -9.09 -26.55
N MET A 612 81.77 -8.76 -25.56
CA MET A 612 81.89 -7.51 -24.79
C MET A 612 83.22 -7.42 -24.03
N LYS A 613 83.73 -8.55 -23.48
CA LYS A 613 85.07 -8.59 -22.88
C LYS A 613 86.18 -8.41 -23.91
N GLU A 614 86.03 -8.99 -25.10
CA GLU A 614 86.99 -8.82 -26.19
C GLU A 614 87.01 -7.37 -26.70
N GLU A 615 85.85 -6.75 -26.90
CA GLU A 615 85.72 -5.33 -27.29
C GLU A 615 86.27 -4.39 -26.22
N LEU A 616 86.01 -4.64 -24.92
CA LEU A 616 86.61 -3.90 -23.82
C LEU A 616 88.14 -4.06 -23.80
N SER A 617 88.67 -5.26 -24.05
CA SER A 617 90.12 -5.49 -24.13
C SER A 617 90.78 -4.75 -25.30
N LYS A 618 90.11 -4.68 -26.47
CA LYS A 618 90.55 -3.90 -27.62
C LYS A 618 90.55 -2.42 -27.31
N ALA A 619 89.44 -1.90 -26.78
CA ALA A 619 89.28 -0.50 -26.39
C ALA A 619 90.33 -0.07 -25.33
N ASN A 620 90.63 -0.91 -24.33
CA ASN A 620 91.72 -0.65 -23.40
C ASN A 620 93.09 -0.60 -24.12
N SER A 621 93.37 -1.55 -25.02
CA SER A 621 94.63 -1.53 -25.79
C SER A 621 94.75 -0.29 -26.69
N ASP A 622 93.65 0.20 -27.25
CA ASP A 622 93.63 1.42 -28.07
C ASP A 622 93.73 2.69 -27.21
N LEU A 623 93.14 2.69 -26.00
CA LEU A 623 93.31 3.74 -25.02
C LEU A 623 94.77 3.83 -24.52
N GLU A 624 95.43 2.70 -24.27
CA GLU A 624 96.87 2.64 -23.94
C GLU A 624 97.73 3.17 -25.09
N LYS A 625 97.45 2.77 -26.35
CA LYS A 625 98.12 3.31 -27.55
C LYS A 625 97.92 4.82 -27.67
N LEU A 626 96.69 5.32 -27.45
CA LEU A 626 96.37 6.75 -27.50
C LEU A 626 97.01 7.53 -26.35
N GLN A 627 97.09 6.98 -25.14
CA GLN A 627 97.82 7.60 -24.02
C GLN A 627 99.31 7.68 -24.31
N HIS A 628 99.93 6.61 -24.82
CA HIS A 628 101.35 6.63 -25.20
C HIS A 628 101.60 7.60 -26.37
N LEU A 629 100.72 7.66 -27.37
CA LEU A 629 100.84 8.56 -28.50
C LEU A 629 100.62 10.02 -28.07
N ASN A 630 99.65 10.30 -27.20
CA ASN A 630 99.41 11.63 -26.66
C ASN A 630 100.54 12.09 -25.74
N SER A 631 101.06 11.23 -24.85
CA SER A 631 102.25 11.54 -24.05
C SER A 631 103.47 11.81 -24.94
N ARG A 632 103.62 11.09 -26.06
CA ARG A 632 104.65 11.41 -27.06
C ARG A 632 104.40 12.78 -27.71
N LEU A 633 103.17 13.08 -28.13
CA LEU A 633 102.81 14.40 -28.66
C LEU A 633 103.00 15.52 -27.63
N GLU A 634 102.78 15.28 -26.35
CA GLU A 634 103.02 16.24 -25.26
C GLU A 634 104.52 16.50 -25.06
N ASN A 635 105.37 15.47 -25.13
CA ASN A 635 106.83 15.62 -25.11
C ASN A 635 107.35 16.33 -26.38
N ASP A 636 106.86 15.93 -27.56
CA ASP A 636 107.21 16.55 -28.84
C ASP A 636 106.74 18.04 -28.84
N LEU A 637 105.51 18.33 -28.38
CA LEU A 637 105.00 19.69 -28.21
C LEU A 637 105.72 20.49 -27.11
N ALA A 638 106.23 19.86 -26.06
CA ALA A 638 107.07 20.54 -25.08
C ALA A 638 108.38 21.01 -25.74
N SER A 639 109.03 20.17 -26.55
CA SER A 639 110.23 20.56 -27.32
C SER A 639 109.93 21.66 -28.37
N VAL A 640 108.74 21.60 -29.00
CA VAL A 640 108.27 22.64 -29.93
C VAL A 640 107.88 23.93 -29.19
N HIS A 641 107.41 23.86 -27.94
CA HIS A 641 107.10 25.03 -27.12
C HIS A 641 108.37 25.70 -26.58
N GLU A 642 109.36 24.91 -26.14
CA GLU A 642 110.66 25.39 -25.71
C GLU A 642 111.39 26.11 -26.84
N THR A 643 111.34 25.56 -28.07
CA THR A 643 111.87 26.23 -29.27
C THR A 643 110.99 27.37 -29.80
N ALA A 644 109.66 27.31 -29.66
CA ALA A 644 108.78 28.42 -30.06
C ALA A 644 108.90 29.63 -29.13
N ASN A 645 109.13 29.42 -27.83
CA ASN A 645 109.38 30.48 -26.86
C ASN A 645 110.69 31.24 -27.15
N THR A 646 111.66 30.62 -27.84
CA THR A 646 112.86 31.32 -28.34
C THR A 646 112.59 32.23 -29.55
N TYR A 647 111.43 32.13 -30.21
CA TYR A 647 111.11 32.85 -31.46
C TYR A 647 109.84 33.71 -31.44
N LYS A 648 109.08 33.76 -30.33
CA LYS A 648 107.80 34.50 -30.24
C LYS A 648 107.81 35.82 -29.48
N SER A 649 108.96 36.51 -29.44
CA SER A 649 109.04 37.91 -29.01
C SER A 649 108.54 38.90 -30.09
N SER A 650 107.38 38.65 -30.71
CA SER A 650 106.80 39.51 -31.75
C SER A 650 105.29 39.31 -31.99
N ILE A 651 104.59 40.44 -32.14
CA ILE A 651 103.35 40.66 -32.93
C ILE A 651 102.06 39.90 -32.49
N SER A 652 101.36 40.51 -31.53
CA SER A 652 100.13 41.32 -31.73
C SER A 652 98.87 40.82 -32.49
N ILE A 653 97.71 41.04 -31.82
CA ILE A 653 96.42 41.60 -32.31
C ILE A 653 95.32 40.67 -32.93
N SER A 654 94.21 40.56 -32.18
CA SER A 654 92.76 40.71 -32.52
C SER A 654 92.11 40.06 -33.77
N GLY A 655 90.87 39.52 -33.62
CA GLY A 655 89.91 39.47 -34.76
C GLY A 655 88.73 38.47 -34.75
N ASN A 656 87.60 38.86 -34.15
CA ASN A 656 86.18 38.68 -34.59
C ASN A 656 85.63 37.50 -35.45
N HIS A 657 84.46 37.00 -35.02
CA HIS A 657 83.24 36.60 -35.81
C HIS A 657 83.21 35.33 -36.71
N GLY A 658 82.02 34.67 -36.76
CA GLY A 658 81.52 33.94 -37.95
C GLY A 658 80.91 32.53 -37.74
N THR A 659 79.67 32.32 -38.19
CA THR A 659 78.95 31.01 -38.28
C THR A 659 78.73 30.63 -39.76
N TYR A 660 78.45 29.35 -40.12
CA TYR A 660 77.42 28.89 -41.11
C TYR A 660 77.61 27.47 -41.75
N TYR A 661 76.49 26.79 -42.09
CA TYR A 661 76.25 25.78 -43.19
C TYR A 661 76.91 24.36 -43.18
N SER A 662 76.46 23.31 -43.92
CA SER A 662 75.13 22.88 -44.50
C SER A 662 75.21 21.48 -45.23
N GLN A 663 74.06 20.95 -45.73
CA GLN A 663 73.85 19.90 -46.78
C GLN A 663 74.19 18.41 -46.47
N SER A 664 73.67 17.35 -47.15
CA SER A 664 72.74 17.12 -48.31
C SER A 664 71.86 15.82 -48.05
N SER A 665 71.19 15.04 -48.93
CA SER A 665 71.03 14.85 -50.41
C SER A 665 69.67 14.15 -50.78
N THR A 666 69.52 13.49 -51.95
CA THR A 666 68.26 12.86 -52.49
C THR A 666 68.49 11.66 -53.44
N ASN A 667 67.45 10.82 -53.75
CA ASN A 667 67.28 10.05 -55.01
C ASN A 667 65.90 9.30 -55.17
N LEU A 668 65.61 8.74 -56.37
CA LEU A 668 64.36 8.05 -56.84
C LEU A 668 64.72 6.70 -57.57
N PRO A 669 63.88 5.89 -58.33
CA PRO A 669 62.56 6.13 -59.01
C PRO A 669 61.51 4.94 -59.21
N ARG A 670 60.34 5.27 -59.84
CA ARG A 670 59.66 4.57 -61.00
C ARG A 670 58.37 3.69 -60.87
N GLN A 671 57.48 3.84 -61.89
CA GLN A 671 56.44 2.92 -62.47
C GLN A 671 55.07 2.79 -61.73
N GLY A 672 53.89 2.62 -62.36
CA GLY A 672 53.49 2.45 -63.78
C GLY A 672 52.02 2.84 -64.10
N GLU A 673 51.45 2.41 -65.23
CA GLU A 673 50.22 2.97 -65.87
C GLU A 673 48.93 2.12 -65.71
N THR A 674 47.72 2.73 -65.86
CA THR A 674 46.77 2.48 -66.99
C THR A 674 45.36 3.11 -66.80
N SER A 675 44.73 3.48 -67.92
CA SER A 675 43.26 3.61 -68.13
C SER A 675 42.96 3.27 -69.60
N PRO A 676 41.77 2.78 -69.99
CA PRO A 676 40.62 3.63 -70.39
C PRO A 676 39.26 2.98 -69.94
N THR A 677 38.01 3.27 -70.41
CA THR A 677 37.49 3.81 -71.68
C THR A 677 36.04 4.32 -71.56
N SER A 678 35.70 5.41 -72.28
CA SER A 678 34.37 5.87 -72.80
C SER A 678 33.08 5.82 -71.92
N SER A 679 32.23 6.86 -71.81
CA SER A 679 31.67 7.82 -72.80
C SER A 679 30.64 7.20 -73.77
N MET A 680 29.55 7.85 -74.19
CA MET A 680 28.86 9.09 -73.75
C MET A 680 27.42 9.06 -74.30
N ILE A 681 26.43 9.74 -73.68
CA ILE A 681 25.18 10.08 -74.38
C ILE A 681 24.61 11.46 -73.98
N SER A 682 24.36 12.24 -75.04
CA SER A 682 23.77 13.58 -75.16
C SER A 682 22.50 13.85 -74.31
N GLY A 683 22.16 15.09 -73.93
CA GLY A 683 22.85 16.38 -74.14
C GLY A 683 21.93 17.61 -74.01
N PHE A 684 22.41 18.78 -74.45
CA PHE A 684 21.75 20.12 -74.45
C PHE A 684 21.50 20.80 -73.08
N GLY A 685 21.80 22.11 -73.02
CA GLY A 685 21.47 23.03 -71.90
C GLY A 685 20.38 24.04 -72.32
N PRO A 686 20.47 25.36 -71.97
CA PRO A 686 21.46 26.07 -71.15
C PRO A 686 20.86 27.13 -70.17
N LYS A 687 21.73 27.97 -69.56
CA LYS A 687 21.42 29.19 -68.75
C LYS A 687 20.96 28.90 -67.29
N LEU A 688 21.17 29.79 -66.30
CA LEU A 688 21.70 31.17 -66.29
C LEU A 688 22.50 31.48 -65.00
N HIS A 689 23.28 32.58 -65.03
CA HIS A 689 23.96 33.27 -63.91
C HIS A 689 25.23 32.71 -63.27
N THR A 690 26.36 33.12 -63.87
CA THR A 690 27.40 33.97 -63.25
C THR A 690 28.22 33.45 -62.06
N SER A 691 29.51 33.21 -62.35
CA SER A 691 30.61 32.97 -61.41
C SER A 691 31.12 34.24 -60.70
N GLN A 692 31.72 34.06 -59.53
CA GLN A 692 33.11 34.43 -59.17
C GLN A 692 33.47 33.55 -57.93
N SER A 693 34.66 32.96 -57.79
CA SER A 693 35.97 33.58 -57.49
C SER A 693 35.93 34.48 -56.23
N GLU A 694 36.84 34.39 -55.26
CA GLU A 694 38.08 33.60 -55.22
C GLU A 694 38.67 33.47 -53.79
N THR A 695 39.64 32.56 -53.66
CA THR A 695 40.80 32.57 -52.74
C THR A 695 40.61 32.78 -51.23
N MET A 696 41.26 31.89 -50.46
CA MET A 696 41.47 31.99 -49.00
C MET A 696 42.06 33.34 -48.58
N ARG A 697 41.57 33.92 -47.46
CA ARG A 697 42.42 34.68 -46.54
C ARG A 697 41.99 34.55 -45.08
N SER A 698 43.02 34.52 -44.25
CA SER A 698 43.08 34.47 -42.79
C SER A 698 41.99 35.19 -41.98
N ILE A 699 41.56 34.50 -40.90
CA ILE A 699 41.47 35.01 -39.52
C ILE A 699 40.77 36.38 -39.36
N ASP A 700 39.50 36.37 -38.93
CA ASP A 700 39.16 36.81 -37.57
C ASP A 700 37.69 36.51 -37.18
N SER A 701 37.37 36.71 -35.89
CA SER A 701 36.03 36.72 -35.28
C SER A 701 35.31 35.37 -34.98
N VAL A 702 34.77 35.30 -33.76
CA VAL A 702 34.05 34.15 -33.17
C VAL A 702 32.60 34.09 -33.66
N GLY A 703 32.08 32.90 -33.99
CA GLY A 703 30.71 32.76 -34.51
C GLY A 703 30.12 31.34 -34.53
N ALA A 704 30.05 30.65 -33.39
CA ALA A 704 29.64 29.24 -33.28
C ALA A 704 28.13 28.93 -33.54
N GLY A 705 27.40 29.78 -34.29
CA GLY A 705 25.94 29.71 -34.43
C GLY A 705 25.38 29.18 -35.76
N SER A 706 26.13 29.23 -36.87
CA SER A 706 25.58 29.02 -38.22
C SER A 706 25.47 27.56 -38.67
N THR A 707 26.29 26.66 -38.14
CA THR A 707 26.36 25.24 -38.55
C THR A 707 25.27 24.37 -37.95
N ILE A 708 24.64 24.79 -36.85
CA ILE A 708 23.71 23.95 -36.09
C ILE A 708 22.31 23.86 -36.72
N LEU A 709 21.87 24.92 -37.41
CA LEU A 709 20.55 25.00 -38.05
C LEU A 709 20.37 23.97 -39.19
N PRO A 710 21.32 23.83 -40.15
CA PRO A 710 21.27 22.78 -41.17
C PRO A 710 21.30 21.36 -40.59
N MET A 711 21.99 21.15 -39.46
CA MET A 711 22.03 19.85 -38.79
C MET A 711 20.69 19.53 -38.11
N ILE A 712 20.06 20.52 -37.47
CA ILE A 712 18.74 20.39 -36.84
C ILE A 712 17.64 20.16 -37.88
N THR A 713 17.66 20.83 -39.05
CA THR A 713 16.69 20.54 -40.12
C THR A 713 16.87 19.15 -40.71
N ALA A 714 18.11 18.71 -40.95
CA ALA A 714 18.39 17.35 -41.41
C ALA A 714 17.98 16.28 -40.37
N GLN A 715 18.15 16.54 -39.07
CA GLN A 715 17.65 15.68 -38.00
C GLN A 715 16.12 15.67 -37.95
N ARG A 716 15.47 16.84 -37.95
CA ARG A 716 14.00 17.00 -37.99
C ARG A 716 13.38 16.20 -39.13
N ASP A 717 13.96 16.27 -40.33
CA ASP A 717 13.39 15.63 -41.52
C ASP A 717 13.64 14.12 -41.53
N ARG A 718 14.75 13.65 -40.93
CA ARG A 718 14.95 12.22 -40.59
C ARG A 718 13.93 11.73 -39.56
N PHE A 719 13.68 12.49 -38.50
CA PHE A 719 12.64 12.16 -37.49
C PHE A 719 11.25 12.16 -38.11
N LYS A 720 10.91 13.13 -38.97
CA LYS A 720 9.63 13.19 -39.68
C LYS A 720 9.44 11.97 -40.58
N LYS A 721 10.46 11.59 -41.37
CA LYS A 721 10.43 10.37 -42.19
C LYS A 721 10.27 9.10 -41.35
N ARG A 722 10.98 8.99 -40.21
CA ARG A 722 10.86 7.86 -39.28
C ARG A 722 9.47 7.82 -38.62
N ASN A 723 8.88 8.96 -38.28
CA ASN A 723 7.54 9.03 -37.72
C ASN A 723 6.50 8.56 -38.74
N THR A 724 6.55 9.04 -39.99
CA THR A 724 5.64 8.56 -41.06
C THR A 724 5.82 7.07 -41.37
N GLN A 725 7.04 6.53 -41.22
CA GLN A 725 7.27 5.09 -41.34
C GLN A 725 6.63 4.32 -40.17
N LEU A 726 6.82 4.77 -38.92
CA LEU A 726 6.20 4.17 -37.74
C LEU A 726 4.67 4.28 -37.75
N GLU A 727 4.09 5.36 -38.30
CA GLU A 727 2.65 5.52 -38.50
C GLU A 727 2.10 4.51 -39.53
N ASN A 728 2.84 4.25 -40.61
CA ASN A 728 2.50 3.22 -41.59
C ASN A 728 2.62 1.80 -41.00
N GLU A 729 3.73 1.49 -40.33
CA GLU A 729 3.95 0.20 -39.65
C GLU A 729 2.90 -0.06 -38.56
N LEU A 730 2.48 0.99 -37.82
CA LEU A 730 1.39 0.93 -36.86
C LEU A 730 0.03 0.67 -37.54
N SER A 731 -0.23 1.32 -38.67
CA SER A 731 -1.46 1.12 -39.45
C SER A 731 -1.54 -0.31 -40.02
N GLU A 732 -0.43 -0.83 -40.54
CA GLU A 732 -0.32 -2.21 -41.02
C GLU A 732 -0.46 -3.24 -39.89
N ALA A 733 0.14 -2.97 -38.72
CA ALA A 733 -0.05 -3.78 -37.51
C ALA A 733 -1.52 -3.76 -37.03
N GLN A 734 -2.21 -2.62 -37.09
CA GLN A 734 -3.64 -2.52 -36.75
C GLN A 734 -4.53 -3.23 -37.77
N SER A 735 -4.18 -3.16 -39.06
CA SER A 735 -4.87 -3.87 -40.15
C SER A 735 -4.75 -5.39 -40.01
N THR A 736 -3.52 -5.89 -39.82
CA THR A 736 -3.24 -7.32 -39.62
C THR A 736 -3.87 -7.86 -38.34
N VAL A 737 -3.78 -7.16 -37.21
CA VAL A 737 -4.49 -7.53 -35.96
C VAL A 737 -6.01 -7.52 -36.15
N SER A 738 -6.55 -6.62 -36.96
CA SER A 738 -7.98 -6.60 -37.29
C SER A 738 -8.38 -7.78 -38.19
N SER A 739 -7.57 -8.11 -39.20
CA SER A 739 -7.77 -9.28 -40.07
C SER A 739 -7.76 -10.58 -39.25
N LEU A 740 -6.70 -10.80 -38.46
CA LEU A 740 -6.57 -11.97 -37.58
C LEU A 740 -7.72 -12.07 -36.56
N ARG A 741 -8.28 -10.97 -36.08
CA ARG A 741 -9.48 -10.99 -35.22
C ARG A 741 -10.74 -11.45 -35.96
N HIS A 742 -10.92 -11.05 -37.22
CA HIS A 742 -12.04 -11.53 -38.04
C HIS A 742 -11.84 -13.00 -38.42
N GLU A 743 -10.62 -13.42 -38.77
CA GLU A 743 -10.28 -14.82 -39.04
C GLU A 743 -10.51 -15.70 -37.81
N ILE A 744 -10.04 -15.30 -36.62
CA ILE A 744 -10.29 -16.01 -35.36
C ILE A 744 -11.79 -16.09 -35.05
N ALA A 745 -12.57 -15.01 -35.28
CA ALA A 745 -14.01 -15.03 -35.07
C ALA A 745 -14.74 -15.94 -36.08
N TYR A 746 -14.30 -15.96 -37.34
CA TYR A 746 -14.80 -16.84 -38.39
C TYR A 746 -14.49 -18.30 -38.07
N LEU A 747 -13.23 -18.64 -37.78
CA LEU A 747 -12.79 -19.97 -37.39
C LEU A 747 -13.47 -20.45 -36.10
N GLN A 748 -13.73 -19.57 -35.12
CA GLN A 748 -14.54 -19.94 -33.95
C GLN A 748 -15.98 -20.27 -34.33
N ARG A 749 -16.61 -19.49 -35.21
CA ARG A 749 -17.98 -19.76 -35.70
C ARG A 749 -18.06 -21.05 -36.52
N ASP A 750 -17.06 -21.33 -37.35
CA ASP A 750 -17.03 -22.54 -38.17
C ASP A 750 -16.66 -23.79 -37.34
N ASN A 751 -15.70 -23.72 -36.41
CA ASN A 751 -15.44 -24.81 -35.46
C ASN A 751 -16.68 -25.16 -34.62
N MET A 752 -17.51 -24.16 -34.27
CA MET A 752 -18.81 -24.39 -33.63
C MET A 752 -19.82 -25.08 -34.55
N ASN A 753 -19.92 -24.66 -35.82
CA ASN A 753 -20.77 -25.28 -36.85
C ASN A 753 -20.32 -26.71 -37.19
N LEU A 754 -19.01 -26.96 -37.24
CA LEU A 754 -18.40 -28.29 -37.37
C LEU A 754 -18.69 -29.16 -36.14
N TYR A 755 -18.63 -28.61 -34.93
CA TYR A 755 -19.04 -29.33 -33.71
C TYR A 755 -20.53 -29.67 -33.72
N GLU A 756 -21.40 -28.75 -34.18
CA GLU A 756 -22.83 -28.99 -34.41
C GLU A 756 -23.05 -30.12 -35.42
N LYS A 757 -22.47 -30.03 -36.62
CA LYS A 757 -22.53 -31.09 -37.65
C LYS A 757 -22.03 -32.42 -37.13
N THR A 758 -20.91 -32.46 -36.41
CA THR A 758 -20.35 -33.67 -35.80
C THR A 758 -21.30 -34.24 -34.74
N ARG A 759 -21.95 -33.39 -33.94
CA ARG A 759 -22.97 -33.81 -32.97
C ARG A 759 -24.21 -34.37 -33.66
N PHE A 760 -24.71 -33.72 -34.72
CA PHE A 760 -25.84 -34.22 -35.52
C PHE A 760 -25.53 -35.57 -36.16
N VAL A 761 -24.39 -35.70 -36.86
CA VAL A 761 -23.92 -36.96 -37.45
C VAL A 761 -23.73 -38.03 -36.37
N SER A 762 -23.17 -37.70 -35.20
CA SER A 762 -23.00 -38.64 -34.09
C SER A 762 -24.32 -39.03 -33.40
N SER A 763 -25.37 -38.21 -33.48
CA SER A 763 -26.72 -38.60 -33.05
C SER A 763 -27.45 -39.46 -34.10
N TYR A 764 -27.19 -39.20 -35.38
CA TYR A 764 -27.80 -39.92 -36.50
C TYR A 764 -27.18 -41.31 -36.71
N SER A 765 -25.86 -41.44 -36.61
CA SER A 765 -25.17 -42.74 -36.67
C SER A 765 -25.54 -43.66 -35.51
N LYS A 766 -26.03 -43.11 -34.40
CA LYS A 766 -26.55 -43.86 -33.25
C LYS A 766 -28.04 -44.25 -33.37
N ALA A 767 -28.71 -43.82 -34.45
CA ALA A 767 -30.10 -44.19 -34.76
C ALA A 767 -30.20 -45.38 -35.73
N VAL A 768 -29.09 -45.90 -36.25
CA VAL A 768 -29.04 -47.11 -37.08
C VAL A 768 -28.92 -48.34 -36.16
N PRO A 769 -29.90 -49.27 -36.15
CA PRO A 769 -29.89 -50.41 -35.23
C PRO A 769 -29.03 -51.57 -35.78
N SER A 770 -27.81 -51.73 -35.25
CA SER A 770 -27.07 -52.99 -35.36
C SER A 770 -27.38 -53.91 -34.17
N SER A 771 -27.50 -55.22 -34.43
CA SER A 771 -28.14 -56.17 -33.52
C SER A 771 -27.19 -56.79 -32.49
N SER A 772 -27.43 -56.52 -31.19
CA SER A 772 -27.03 -57.38 -30.07
C SER A 772 -27.79 -56.98 -28.79
N PRO A 773 -28.68 -57.82 -28.25
CA PRO A 773 -29.33 -57.56 -26.96
C PRO A 773 -28.54 -58.16 -25.78
N LEU A 774 -28.44 -57.44 -24.66
CA LEU A 774 -28.41 -57.99 -23.28
C LEU A 774 -28.35 -56.88 -22.20
N SER A 775 -28.82 -57.23 -20.99
CA SER A 775 -28.75 -56.47 -19.71
C SER A 775 -29.37 -55.05 -19.64
N PRO A 776 -30.57 -54.91 -19.05
CA PRO A 776 -31.17 -53.62 -18.71
C PRO A 776 -31.42 -53.46 -17.18
N PHE A 777 -30.42 -53.03 -16.39
CA PHE A 777 -30.71 -52.44 -15.07
C PHE A 777 -29.60 -51.52 -14.52
N SER A 778 -29.80 -50.20 -14.64
CA SER A 778 -29.18 -49.21 -13.74
C SER A 778 -30.01 -47.92 -13.74
N THR A 779 -30.80 -47.70 -12.70
CA THR A 779 -31.66 -46.53 -12.53
C THR A 779 -30.85 -45.31 -12.05
N GLY A 780 -31.01 -44.16 -12.70
CA GLY A 780 -30.51 -42.87 -12.20
C GLY A 780 -29.34 -42.25 -12.96
N ALA A 781 -29.54 -41.91 -14.24
CA ALA A 781 -28.67 -41.00 -14.99
C ALA A 781 -29.52 -40.15 -15.95
N ASP A 782 -29.26 -38.84 -16.01
CA ASP A 782 -30.06 -37.91 -16.83
C ASP A 782 -29.87 -38.16 -18.34
N PRO A 783 -30.96 -38.20 -19.15
CA PRO A 783 -30.90 -38.56 -20.57
C PRO A 783 -30.23 -37.51 -21.47
N SER A 784 -29.62 -36.46 -20.91
CA SER A 784 -29.05 -35.31 -21.64
C SER A 784 -27.52 -35.34 -21.78
N THR A 785 -26.79 -36.13 -20.96
CA THR A 785 -25.31 -36.08 -20.91
C THR A 785 -24.64 -37.25 -21.64
N VAL A 786 -24.54 -37.14 -22.97
CA VAL A 786 -23.71 -38.04 -23.77
C VAL A 786 -22.24 -37.96 -23.35
N LYS A 787 -21.69 -39.07 -22.86
CA LYS A 787 -20.25 -39.30 -22.69
C LYS A 787 -19.71 -39.98 -23.96
N MET A 788 -18.97 -39.23 -24.76
CA MET A 788 -18.09 -39.81 -25.79
C MET A 788 -16.82 -40.29 -25.09
N VAL A 789 -16.40 -41.53 -25.34
CA VAL A 789 -15.09 -42.01 -24.90
C VAL A 789 -14.05 -41.40 -25.85
N ASN A 790 -13.09 -40.65 -25.30
CA ASN A 790 -12.20 -39.80 -26.08
C ASN A 790 -10.74 -40.20 -25.84
N SER A 791 -9.99 -40.47 -26.92
CA SER A 791 -8.54 -40.62 -26.84
C SER A 791 -7.84 -39.27 -26.60
N GLY A 792 -6.51 -39.27 -26.52
CA GLY A 792 -5.68 -38.20 -25.97
C GLY A 792 -5.86 -36.79 -26.57
N SER A 793 -5.44 -35.79 -25.78
CA SER A 793 -5.30 -34.34 -26.04
C SER A 793 -6.52 -33.57 -26.58
N SER A 794 -7.10 -33.97 -27.72
CA SER A 794 -8.16 -33.24 -28.43
C SER A 794 -9.48 -33.08 -27.66
N GLY A 795 -9.67 -33.84 -26.58
CA GLY A 795 -10.83 -33.67 -25.69
C GLY A 795 -10.92 -32.28 -25.03
N SER A 796 -9.80 -31.56 -24.87
CA SER A 796 -9.79 -30.23 -24.22
C SER A 796 -10.43 -29.12 -25.09
N SER A 797 -10.08 -29.07 -26.38
CA SER A 797 -10.71 -28.16 -27.34
C SER A 797 -12.17 -28.56 -27.61
N LEU A 798 -12.46 -29.86 -27.74
CA LEU A 798 -13.82 -30.39 -27.87
C LEU A 798 -14.70 -29.96 -26.69
N ASN A 799 -14.22 -30.08 -25.45
CA ASN A 799 -14.96 -29.67 -24.25
C ASN A 799 -15.18 -28.14 -24.19
N ARG A 800 -14.25 -27.33 -24.71
CA ARG A 800 -14.45 -25.88 -24.83
C ARG A 800 -15.63 -25.56 -25.76
N TYR A 801 -15.61 -26.07 -26.98
CA TYR A 801 -16.70 -25.84 -27.95
C TYR A 801 -18.03 -26.47 -27.51
N ARG A 802 -17.99 -27.65 -26.86
CA ARG A 802 -19.15 -28.24 -26.18
C ARG A 802 -19.77 -27.29 -25.16
N SER A 803 -18.97 -26.71 -24.27
CA SER A 803 -19.48 -25.80 -23.23
C SER A 803 -20.06 -24.50 -23.80
N ALA A 804 -19.45 -23.96 -24.87
CA ALA A 804 -19.98 -22.82 -25.60
C ALA A 804 -21.32 -23.16 -26.27
N TYR A 805 -21.42 -24.33 -26.91
CA TYR A 805 -22.65 -24.81 -27.55
C TYR A 805 -23.77 -25.04 -26.54
N GLU A 806 -23.49 -25.76 -25.46
CA GLU A 806 -24.46 -26.02 -24.39
C GLU A 806 -24.93 -24.72 -23.70
N SER A 807 -24.08 -23.67 -23.66
CA SER A 807 -24.46 -22.33 -23.17
C SER A 807 -25.34 -21.52 -24.14
N ASN A 808 -25.19 -21.71 -25.46
CA ASN A 808 -25.99 -21.02 -26.48
C ASN A 808 -27.34 -21.71 -26.73
N ILE A 809 -27.40 -23.04 -26.63
CA ILE A 809 -28.61 -23.82 -26.94
C ILE A 809 -29.64 -23.83 -25.80
N SER A 810 -29.22 -23.55 -24.56
CA SER A 810 -30.08 -23.73 -23.37
C SER A 810 -30.63 -22.39 -22.83
N PRO A 811 -31.93 -22.07 -23.02
CA PRO A 811 -32.49 -20.79 -22.60
C PRO A 811 -32.43 -20.58 -21.09
N PHE A 812 -32.44 -21.64 -20.28
CA PHE A 812 -32.29 -21.57 -18.83
C PHE A 812 -30.88 -21.25 -18.35
N ALA A 813 -29.82 -21.57 -19.13
CA ALA A 813 -28.46 -21.12 -18.82
C ALA A 813 -28.29 -19.64 -19.17
N ALA A 814 -28.81 -19.22 -20.33
CA ALA A 814 -28.89 -17.80 -20.69
C ALA A 814 -29.72 -16.99 -19.67
N PHE A 815 -30.82 -17.55 -19.15
CA PHE A 815 -31.61 -16.93 -18.07
C PHE A 815 -30.80 -16.81 -16.77
N ARG A 816 -30.23 -17.90 -16.24
CA ARG A 816 -29.39 -17.86 -15.02
C ARG A 816 -28.16 -16.95 -15.17
N GLY A 817 -27.59 -16.86 -16.37
CA GLY A 817 -26.53 -15.89 -16.70
C GLY A 817 -27.01 -14.44 -16.63
N ARG A 818 -28.18 -14.13 -17.21
CA ARG A 818 -28.79 -12.79 -17.17
C ARG A 818 -29.29 -12.42 -15.78
N GLU A 819 -29.75 -13.39 -14.99
CA GLU A 819 -30.22 -13.22 -13.61
C GLU A 819 -29.05 -13.00 -12.64
N SER A 820 -27.99 -13.81 -12.71
CA SER A 820 -26.77 -13.58 -11.92
C SER A 820 -26.08 -12.27 -12.31
N ALA A 821 -26.10 -11.87 -13.59
CA ALA A 821 -25.65 -10.55 -14.03
C ALA A 821 -26.56 -9.40 -13.51
N ARG A 822 -27.87 -9.62 -13.36
CA ARG A 822 -28.79 -8.68 -12.69
C ARG A 822 -28.51 -8.57 -11.19
N ALA A 823 -28.24 -9.68 -10.50
CA ALA A 823 -27.85 -9.69 -9.09
C ALA A 823 -26.52 -8.93 -8.88
N TYR A 824 -25.50 -9.21 -9.69
CA TYR A 824 -24.22 -8.50 -9.67
C TYR A 824 -24.37 -6.99 -9.98
N LYS A 825 -25.34 -6.61 -10.82
CA LYS A 825 -25.70 -5.19 -11.06
C LYS A 825 -26.52 -4.55 -9.95
N ARG A 826 -27.15 -5.31 -9.04
CA ARG A 826 -27.88 -4.81 -7.86
C ARG A 826 -26.97 -4.60 -6.64
N MET A 827 -25.89 -5.38 -6.52
CA MET A 827 -24.88 -5.20 -5.46
C MET A 827 -24.19 -3.83 -5.56
N SER A 828 -23.80 -3.25 -4.43
CA SER A 828 -23.02 -1.99 -4.37
C SER A 828 -21.58 -2.17 -4.89
N LEU A 829 -20.85 -1.06 -5.11
CA LEU A 829 -19.46 -1.13 -5.58
C LEU A 829 -18.52 -1.89 -4.60
N PRO A 830 -18.50 -1.63 -3.27
CA PRO A 830 -17.70 -2.43 -2.35
C PRO A 830 -18.18 -3.89 -2.29
N GLU A 831 -19.50 -4.16 -2.33
CA GLU A 831 -20.00 -5.55 -2.41
C GLU A 831 -19.52 -6.28 -3.66
N ARG A 832 -19.42 -5.63 -4.83
CA ARG A 832 -18.89 -6.26 -6.05
C ARG A 832 -17.41 -6.60 -5.93
N ILE A 833 -16.62 -5.72 -5.30
CA ILE A 833 -15.20 -5.96 -5.03
C ILE A 833 -15.06 -7.15 -4.06
N ILE A 834 -15.80 -7.14 -2.95
CA ILE A 834 -15.83 -8.24 -1.98
C ILE A 834 -16.29 -9.54 -2.67
N PHE A 835 -17.40 -9.54 -3.40
CA PHE A 835 -17.92 -10.70 -4.13
C PHE A 835 -16.93 -11.25 -5.17
N SER A 836 -16.20 -10.37 -5.87
CA SER A 836 -15.13 -10.77 -6.79
C SER A 836 -13.97 -11.46 -6.06
N ILE A 837 -13.49 -10.87 -4.96
CA ILE A 837 -12.42 -11.43 -4.11
C ILE A 837 -12.87 -12.76 -3.48
N THR A 838 -14.06 -12.81 -2.87
CA THR A 838 -14.66 -14.03 -2.30
C THR A 838 -14.80 -15.12 -3.34
N ARG A 839 -15.29 -14.81 -4.55
CA ARG A 839 -15.39 -15.77 -5.65
C ARG A 839 -14.00 -16.26 -6.09
N LEU A 840 -13.00 -15.40 -6.15
CA LEU A 840 -11.62 -15.76 -6.51
C LEU A 840 -10.96 -16.63 -5.44
N VAL A 841 -11.18 -16.37 -4.15
CA VAL A 841 -10.69 -17.17 -3.02
C VAL A 841 -11.35 -18.55 -2.98
N LEU A 842 -12.67 -18.64 -3.21
CA LEU A 842 -13.38 -19.93 -3.21
C LEU A 842 -13.28 -20.71 -4.53
N ALA A 843 -12.81 -20.12 -5.63
CA ALA A 843 -12.79 -20.75 -6.95
C ALA A 843 -11.91 -22.02 -7.03
N THR A 844 -10.82 -22.10 -6.26
CA THR A 844 -9.91 -23.25 -6.29
C THR A 844 -9.49 -23.67 -4.88
N ARG A 845 -9.16 -24.96 -4.71
CA ARG A 845 -8.62 -25.49 -3.44
C ARG A 845 -7.28 -24.81 -3.06
N LEU A 846 -6.48 -24.45 -4.06
CA LEU A 846 -5.20 -23.76 -3.86
C LEU A 846 -5.44 -22.32 -3.36
N ASN A 847 -6.31 -21.55 -4.02
CA ASN A 847 -6.62 -20.16 -3.64
C ASN A 847 -7.16 -20.08 -2.21
N ARG A 848 -8.02 -21.03 -1.80
CA ARG A 848 -8.52 -21.12 -0.43
C ARG A 848 -7.40 -21.40 0.57
N ASN A 849 -6.55 -22.39 0.29
CA ASN A 849 -5.44 -22.75 1.18
C ASN A 849 -4.40 -21.60 1.28
N LEU A 850 -4.12 -20.92 0.16
CA LEU A 850 -3.25 -19.76 0.09
C LEU A 850 -3.85 -18.57 0.84
N PHE A 851 -5.15 -18.33 0.76
CA PHE A 851 -5.83 -17.31 1.57
C PHE A 851 -5.76 -17.60 3.06
N THR A 852 -5.97 -18.85 3.49
CA THR A 852 -5.78 -19.22 4.91
C THR A 852 -4.33 -19.08 5.38
N ALA A 853 -3.35 -19.41 4.52
CA ALA A 853 -1.94 -19.20 4.81
C ALA A 853 -1.59 -17.70 4.89
N TYR A 854 -2.10 -16.89 3.96
CA TYR A 854 -1.95 -15.43 3.97
C TYR A 854 -2.54 -14.81 5.24
N CYS A 855 -3.74 -15.20 5.65
CA CYS A 855 -4.33 -14.74 6.92
C CYS A 855 -3.48 -15.15 8.12
N ALA A 856 -2.95 -16.38 8.15
CA ALA A 856 -2.05 -16.83 9.23
C ALA A 856 -0.73 -16.05 9.24
N ILE A 857 -0.11 -15.83 8.08
CA ILE A 857 1.10 -15.01 7.92
C ILE A 857 0.85 -13.55 8.34
N LEU A 858 -0.32 -12.98 8.02
CA LEU A 858 -0.70 -11.63 8.45
C LEU A 858 -0.84 -11.56 9.97
N HIS A 859 -1.46 -12.55 10.62
CA HIS A 859 -1.53 -12.61 12.08
C HIS A 859 -0.14 -12.80 12.72
N LEU A 860 0.73 -13.62 12.12
CA LEU A 860 2.13 -13.76 12.55
C LEU A 860 2.95 -12.48 12.35
N LEU A 861 2.70 -11.72 11.28
CA LEU A 861 3.35 -10.43 11.00
C LEU A 861 2.88 -9.35 11.97
N VAL A 862 1.58 -9.29 12.28
CA VAL A 862 1.04 -8.40 13.32
C VAL A 862 1.59 -8.79 14.69
N PHE A 863 1.66 -10.09 15.01
CA PHE A 863 2.28 -10.58 16.23
C PHE A 863 3.78 -10.22 16.30
N PHE A 864 4.53 -10.37 15.21
CA PHE A 864 5.95 -10.00 15.13
C PHE A 864 6.18 -8.49 15.20
N SER A 865 5.29 -7.68 14.62
CA SER A 865 5.31 -6.22 14.70
C SER A 865 5.05 -5.74 16.14
N LEU A 866 4.05 -6.31 16.82
CA LEU A 866 3.77 -6.05 18.23
C LEU A 866 4.89 -6.57 19.15
N TYR A 867 5.50 -7.71 18.81
CA TYR A 867 6.70 -8.24 19.49
C TYR A 867 7.88 -7.29 19.34
N TRP A 868 8.17 -6.80 18.13
CA TRP A 868 9.28 -5.87 17.88
C TRP A 868 9.07 -4.53 18.60
N LEU A 869 7.87 -3.96 18.49
CA LEU A 869 7.49 -2.71 19.17
C LEU A 869 7.58 -2.85 20.70
N GLY A 870 7.06 -3.96 21.25
CA GLY A 870 7.18 -4.28 22.68
C GLY A 870 8.62 -4.57 23.13
N SER A 871 9.44 -5.17 22.26
CA SER A 871 10.86 -5.42 22.51
C SER A 871 11.62 -4.10 22.61
N MET A 872 11.47 -3.20 21.62
CA MET A 872 12.10 -1.87 21.65
C MET A 872 11.65 -1.06 22.88
N GLU A 873 10.36 -1.08 23.23
CA GLU A 873 9.89 -0.40 24.45
C GLU A 873 10.48 -1.03 25.73
N SER A 874 10.66 -2.35 25.77
CA SER A 874 11.29 -3.05 26.90
C SER A 874 12.79 -2.76 27.02
N GLU A 875 13.48 -2.59 25.89
CA GLU A 875 14.90 -2.28 25.80
C GLU A 875 15.17 -0.82 26.20
N GLN A 876 14.33 0.11 25.73
CA GLN A 876 14.36 1.51 26.13
C GLN A 876 14.00 1.70 27.63
N LYS A 877 13.17 0.82 28.20
CA LYS A 877 12.94 0.72 29.66
C LYS A 877 14.13 0.11 30.39
N ARG A 878 14.78 -0.94 29.86
CA ARG A 878 16.02 -1.51 30.43
C ARG A 878 17.15 -0.49 30.48
N HIS A 879 17.35 0.31 29.44
CA HIS A 879 18.37 1.36 29.42
C HIS A 879 18.13 2.44 30.50
N LYS A 880 16.85 2.82 30.72
CA LYS A 880 16.46 3.75 31.79
C LYS A 880 16.60 3.15 33.20
N VAL A 881 16.34 1.85 33.38
CA VAL A 881 16.57 1.15 34.65
C VAL A 881 18.07 0.94 34.92
N GLY A 882 18.89 0.72 33.90
CA GLY A 882 20.35 0.66 34.01
C GLY A 882 20.95 1.96 34.55
N LEU A 883 20.59 3.11 33.97
CA LEU A 883 20.97 4.42 34.49
C LEU A 883 20.41 4.67 35.90
N GLY A 884 19.15 4.27 36.16
CA GLY A 884 18.51 4.43 37.46
C GLY A 884 19.15 3.60 38.58
N GLY A 885 19.73 2.44 38.27
CA GLY A 885 20.42 1.59 39.24
C GLY A 885 21.76 2.18 39.71
N ALA A 886 22.55 2.74 38.79
CA ALA A 886 23.85 3.33 39.11
C ALA A 886 23.75 4.56 40.03
N ALA A 887 22.65 5.31 39.95
CA ALA A 887 22.42 6.52 40.75
C ALA A 887 22.00 6.25 42.20
N VAL A 888 21.79 4.98 42.60
CA VAL A 888 21.34 4.58 43.95
C VAL A 888 22.45 3.91 44.77
N SER A 889 23.61 3.64 44.16
CA SER A 889 24.81 3.11 44.83
C SER A 889 25.84 4.19 45.23
N SER A 890 25.45 5.47 45.24
CA SER A 890 26.35 6.60 45.54
C SER A 890 25.62 7.77 46.24
N GLY A 891 24.80 7.44 47.25
CA GLY A 891 24.09 8.38 48.12
C GLY A 891 23.88 7.79 49.50
#